data_AF-A0A7U3Q2E4-F1
#
_entry.id   AF-A0A7U3Q2E4-F1
#
_cell.length_a   1.000
_cell.length_b   1.000
_cell.length_c   1.000
_cell.angle_alpha   90.00
_cell.angle_beta   90.00
_cell.angle_gamma   90.00
#
_symmetry.space_group_name_H-M   'P 1'
#
loop_
_entity.id
_entity.type
_entity.pdbx_description
1 polymer ?
#
loop_
_entity_poly.entity_id
_entity_poly.type
_entity_poly.pdbx_seq_one_letter_code
_entity_poly.pdbx_strand_id
1 'polypeptide(L)'
;MDTGPGNSSQTSPNTNTNSPDAASVAKIKSLLEAKDDTQRFVGLALLKSVLDNTPELRQDEQVVQDLWASVSPRFLDRLMKTGSQPSGKDVKEMLDLAVSVIHTFAALLPEALRAEDKFTGRIPGLISSVLYSSGETTELLLKLLHTLVSTPEGAKSFVEVGDVSSLAEIAPTHATVLEIFSFAWLNGMASIVEKHVLISQVADTMQSLVASFTGTDGVTLLEFLGNFLRQVDPAILPHQPQWLETVVGFIQNLVTSRPNLAARSAYTNAAASVLQAYTAQASKLLFTENTKDDKPFAYLLINLLLIDIRSSIPTLLQQLNQPDYAALSRRLASAFDVISIFIGHLVRCLEDDSMETFTMSPDSLLKLRKGISETMSVTVEYLRDRWDATFAGAMGLHPDARASNTETWTGSRQTLAWDSLAHSADEDPLILSAVRALALWLREEDNETLRKEATGLTDMLLELYQSSSSDKLDFRSATLVGLEALITMQEGRELFLRNDGWKILSKDLTSLLDPSGKNASDADASRGIEIVRILLSVAEAESSGTPEEWMDLITAAAAWDASAQAPSSTVAEFHVSVLQLCCALLVSASRGMRNRYRQSIGAVNGIVGQLSKSITGNVFLKEDMNDIKSTMDNVLEEL
;
A
#
# COMPACT_ATOMS: atom_id res chain seq x y z
N MET A 1 18.06 15.24 -98.55
CA MET A 1 18.28 15.48 -97.12
C MET A 1 16.93 15.85 -96.53
N ASP A 2 16.03 14.88 -96.36
CA ASP A 2 16.02 13.85 -95.29
C ASP A 2 15.50 14.43 -93.98
N THR A 3 14.61 13.83 -93.18
CA THR A 3 13.69 12.67 -93.22
C THR A 3 12.84 12.86 -91.95
N GLY A 4 11.54 12.52 -91.95
CA GLY A 4 10.79 12.27 -90.71
C GLY A 4 10.97 10.82 -90.23
N PRO A 5 10.04 10.24 -89.43
CA PRO A 5 9.49 10.65 -88.13
C PRO A 5 9.57 9.47 -87.10
N GLY A 6 9.12 9.64 -85.84
CA GLY A 6 9.09 8.52 -84.89
C GLY A 6 8.40 8.79 -83.55
N ASN A 7 7.16 8.33 -83.45
CA ASN A 7 6.21 8.40 -82.34
C ASN A 7 6.48 7.26 -81.31
N SER A 8 6.32 7.50 -80.00
CA SER A 8 5.84 6.45 -79.07
C SER A 8 5.31 7.06 -77.77
N SER A 9 3.99 7.13 -77.74
CA SER A 9 3.14 7.27 -76.57
C SER A 9 3.33 6.07 -75.64
N GLN A 10 3.70 6.31 -74.38
CA GLN A 10 3.45 5.37 -73.30
C GLN A 10 2.34 5.94 -72.42
N THR A 11 1.14 5.41 -72.67
CA THR A 11 0.00 5.40 -71.77
C THR A 11 0.39 4.77 -70.43
N SER A 12 0.33 5.56 -69.36
CA SER A 12 0.22 5.03 -67.99
C SER A 12 -1.05 4.18 -67.90
N PRO A 13 -0.98 2.92 -67.47
CA PRO A 13 -2.18 2.17 -67.14
C PRO A 13 -2.77 2.78 -65.87
N ASN A 14 -4.05 3.11 -65.91
CA ASN A 14 -4.89 3.22 -64.73
C ASN A 14 -4.74 1.91 -63.92
N THR A 15 -3.93 1.94 -62.87
CA THR A 15 -3.99 0.94 -61.81
C THR A 15 -5.25 1.23 -61.00
N ASN A 16 -6.34 0.58 -61.43
CA ASN A 16 -7.43 0.21 -60.54
C ASN A 16 -6.80 -0.56 -59.36
N THR A 17 -6.65 0.10 -58.23
CA THR A 17 -6.39 -0.54 -56.92
C THR A 17 -7.68 -1.19 -56.44
N ASN A 18 -8.13 -2.24 -57.13
CA ASN A 18 -9.02 -3.22 -56.53
C ASN A 18 -8.12 -4.22 -55.80
N SER A 19 -7.75 -3.91 -54.56
CA SER A 19 -7.10 -4.89 -53.69
C SER A 19 -8.09 -6.03 -53.41
N PRO A 20 -7.66 -7.31 -53.54
CA PRO A 20 -8.51 -8.48 -53.24
C PRO A 20 -9.05 -8.49 -51.79
N ASP A 21 -8.44 -7.72 -50.90
CA ASP A 21 -8.85 -7.58 -49.50
C ASP A 21 -10.15 -6.77 -49.34
N ALA A 22 -10.36 -5.73 -50.15
CA ALA A 22 -11.56 -4.89 -50.07
C ALA A 22 -12.84 -5.66 -50.47
N ALA A 23 -12.75 -6.51 -51.49
CA ALA A 23 -13.87 -7.37 -51.90
C ALA A 23 -14.17 -8.46 -50.85
N SER A 24 -13.13 -8.96 -50.16
CA SER A 24 -13.24 -9.96 -49.11
C SER A 24 -13.90 -9.36 -47.84
N VAL A 25 -13.50 -8.15 -47.44
CA VAL A 25 -14.12 -7.39 -46.34
C VAL A 25 -15.60 -7.09 -46.62
N ALA A 26 -15.93 -6.63 -47.83
CA ALA A 26 -17.32 -6.36 -48.21
C ALA A 26 -18.20 -7.62 -48.14
N LYS A 27 -17.67 -8.76 -48.58
CA LYS A 27 -18.37 -10.05 -48.45
C LYS A 27 -18.57 -10.45 -47.00
N ILE A 28 -17.57 -10.28 -46.14
CA ILE A 28 -17.68 -10.57 -44.70
C ILE A 28 -18.75 -9.68 -44.05
N LYS A 29 -18.75 -8.37 -44.30
CA LYS A 29 -19.80 -7.45 -43.82
C LYS A 29 -21.20 -7.92 -44.22
N SER A 30 -21.38 -8.28 -45.51
CA SER A 30 -22.68 -8.76 -46.00
C SER A 30 -23.19 -10.03 -45.30
N LEU A 31 -22.27 -10.92 -44.90
CA LEU A 31 -22.60 -12.15 -44.17
C LEU A 31 -22.93 -11.88 -42.69
N LEU A 32 -22.23 -10.94 -42.06
CA LEU A 32 -22.48 -10.55 -40.66
C LEU A 32 -23.80 -9.78 -40.49
N GLU A 33 -24.18 -8.99 -41.50
CA GLU A 33 -25.41 -8.20 -41.52
C GLU A 33 -26.64 -8.98 -41.99
N ALA A 34 -26.44 -10.21 -42.50
CA ALA A 34 -27.52 -11.09 -42.93
C ALA A 34 -28.55 -11.34 -41.82
N LYS A 35 -29.78 -11.68 -42.20
CA LYS A 35 -30.84 -12.04 -41.23
C LYS A 35 -30.70 -13.48 -40.71
N ASP A 36 -30.06 -14.35 -41.48
CA ASP A 36 -29.90 -15.76 -41.19
C ASP A 36 -28.68 -16.02 -40.29
N ASP A 37 -28.88 -16.76 -39.21
CA ASP A 37 -27.84 -17.05 -38.23
C ASP A 37 -26.77 -18.00 -38.77
N THR A 38 -27.11 -18.87 -39.74
CA THR A 38 -26.11 -19.70 -40.42
C THR A 38 -25.15 -18.84 -41.25
N GLN A 39 -25.68 -17.83 -41.95
CA GLN A 39 -24.86 -16.89 -42.71
C GLN A 39 -23.97 -16.04 -41.80
N ARG A 40 -24.51 -15.59 -40.66
CA ARG A 40 -23.71 -14.85 -39.66
C ARG A 40 -22.60 -15.71 -39.05
N PHE A 41 -22.90 -16.98 -38.76
CA PHE A 41 -21.91 -17.92 -38.23
C PHE A 41 -20.76 -18.14 -39.22
N VAL A 42 -21.09 -18.38 -40.49
CA VAL A 42 -20.09 -18.48 -41.58
C VAL A 42 -19.31 -17.17 -41.72
N GLY A 43 -19.98 -16.02 -41.60
CA GLY A 43 -19.36 -14.69 -41.57
C GLY A 43 -18.33 -14.53 -40.45
N LEU A 44 -18.63 -14.98 -39.22
CA LEU A 44 -17.70 -14.94 -38.10
C LEU A 44 -16.48 -15.86 -38.30
N ALA A 45 -16.69 -17.07 -38.83
CA ALA A 45 -15.61 -18.00 -39.11
C ALA A 45 -14.65 -17.45 -40.18
N LEU A 46 -15.20 -16.87 -41.27
CA LEU A 46 -14.44 -16.17 -42.30
C LEU A 46 -13.71 -14.95 -41.74
N LEU A 47 -14.39 -14.15 -40.92
CA LEU A 47 -13.81 -12.97 -40.28
C LEU A 47 -12.59 -13.33 -39.43
N LYS A 48 -12.73 -14.33 -38.56
CA LYS A 48 -11.60 -14.84 -37.75
C LYS A 48 -10.46 -15.28 -38.65
N SER A 49 -10.73 -16.12 -39.66
CA SER A 49 -9.70 -16.61 -40.58
C SER A 49 -9.00 -15.49 -41.35
N VAL A 50 -9.70 -14.43 -41.76
CA VAL A 50 -9.09 -13.30 -42.48
C VAL A 50 -8.27 -12.44 -41.53
N LEU A 51 -8.79 -12.13 -40.34
CA LEU A 51 -8.02 -11.41 -39.33
C LEU A 51 -6.77 -12.20 -38.93
N ASP A 52 -6.82 -13.53 -38.85
CA ASP A 52 -5.68 -14.36 -38.47
C ASP A 52 -4.56 -14.44 -39.51
N ASN A 53 -4.89 -14.27 -40.79
CA ASN A 53 -3.94 -14.46 -41.89
C ASN A 53 -3.54 -13.16 -42.62
N THR A 54 -4.16 -12.02 -42.31
CA THR A 54 -3.90 -10.75 -43.00
C THR A 54 -3.48 -9.64 -42.02
N PRO A 55 -2.17 -9.52 -41.70
CA PRO A 55 -1.68 -8.56 -40.72
C PRO A 55 -1.87 -7.10 -41.15
N GLU A 56 -1.89 -6.80 -42.45
CA GLU A 56 -2.15 -5.46 -42.98
C GLU A 56 -3.56 -4.98 -42.60
N LEU A 57 -4.53 -5.88 -42.58
CA LEU A 57 -5.91 -5.56 -42.21
C LEU A 57 -6.06 -5.27 -40.71
N ARG A 58 -5.22 -5.88 -39.87
CA ARG A 58 -5.19 -5.63 -38.42
C ARG A 58 -4.65 -4.24 -38.08
N GLN A 59 -3.83 -3.67 -38.96
CA GLN A 59 -3.23 -2.34 -38.79
C GLN A 59 -4.16 -1.22 -39.30
N ASP A 60 -5.19 -1.55 -40.08
CA ASP A 60 -6.20 -0.60 -40.53
C ASP A 60 -7.32 -0.47 -39.49
N GLU A 61 -7.13 0.47 -38.57
CA GLU A 61 -8.04 0.72 -37.45
C GLU A 61 -9.48 0.99 -37.92
N GLN A 62 -9.66 1.74 -39.00
CA GLN A 62 -10.98 2.09 -39.52
C GLN A 62 -11.71 0.84 -40.03
N VAL A 63 -11.01 -0.04 -40.77
CA VAL A 63 -11.59 -1.28 -41.27
C VAL A 63 -11.94 -2.24 -40.14
N VAL A 64 -11.12 -2.32 -39.08
CA VAL A 64 -11.42 -3.16 -37.90
C VAL A 64 -12.62 -2.62 -37.12
N GLN A 65 -12.70 -1.31 -36.91
CA GLN A 65 -13.87 -0.68 -36.25
C GLN A 65 -15.15 -0.91 -37.04
N ASP A 66 -15.10 -0.73 -38.35
CA ASP A 66 -16.19 -0.99 -39.28
C ASP A 66 -16.67 -2.45 -39.25
N LEU A 67 -15.74 -3.41 -39.24
CA LEU A 67 -16.04 -4.83 -39.14
C LEU A 67 -16.67 -5.17 -37.79
N TRP A 68 -16.15 -4.60 -36.70
CA TRP A 68 -16.75 -4.74 -35.39
C TRP A 68 -18.17 -4.19 -35.38
N ALA A 69 -18.42 -3.02 -35.96
CA ALA A 69 -19.75 -2.41 -36.04
C ALA A 69 -20.79 -3.34 -36.70
N SER A 70 -20.41 -4.06 -37.76
CA SER A 70 -21.27 -5.04 -38.46
C SER A 70 -21.57 -6.31 -37.65
N VAL A 71 -20.82 -6.63 -36.58
CA VAL A 71 -21.10 -7.80 -35.73
C VAL A 71 -22.29 -7.52 -34.80
N SER A 72 -23.30 -8.40 -34.80
CA SER A 72 -24.48 -8.27 -33.94
C SER A 72 -24.20 -8.72 -32.50
N PRO A 73 -24.35 -7.84 -31.48
CA PRO A 73 -24.15 -8.21 -30.07
C PRO A 73 -25.10 -9.33 -29.61
N ARG A 74 -26.38 -9.22 -29.98
CA ARG A 74 -27.41 -10.23 -29.68
C ARG A 74 -27.13 -11.60 -30.33
N PHE A 75 -26.40 -11.62 -31.44
CA PHE A 75 -25.99 -12.88 -32.05
C PHE A 75 -24.89 -13.54 -31.24
N LEU A 76 -23.86 -12.77 -30.83
CA LEU A 76 -22.80 -13.26 -29.94
C LEU A 76 -23.38 -13.81 -28.61
N ASP A 77 -24.38 -13.13 -28.05
CA ASP A 77 -25.08 -13.59 -26.83
C ASP A 77 -25.73 -14.95 -26.99
N ARG A 78 -26.39 -15.15 -28.12
CA ARG A 78 -27.04 -16.42 -28.43
C ARG A 78 -26.01 -17.51 -28.65
N LEU A 79 -24.88 -17.21 -29.30
CA LEU A 79 -23.78 -18.17 -29.47
C LEU A 79 -23.17 -18.58 -28.13
N MET A 80 -22.86 -17.62 -27.25
CA MET A 80 -22.36 -17.91 -25.91
C MET A 80 -23.37 -18.72 -25.10
N LYS A 81 -24.63 -18.26 -25.02
CA LYS A 81 -25.69 -18.94 -24.25
C LYS A 81 -26.00 -20.35 -24.77
N THR A 82 -25.99 -20.54 -26.08
CA THR A 82 -26.18 -21.88 -26.68
C THR A 82 -24.96 -22.75 -26.36
N GLY A 83 -23.76 -22.16 -26.48
CA GLY A 83 -22.46 -22.70 -26.12
C GLY A 83 -22.34 -23.24 -24.69
N SER A 84 -23.00 -22.58 -23.74
CA SER A 84 -23.00 -22.96 -22.32
C SER A 84 -23.95 -24.14 -21.98
N GLN A 85 -24.63 -24.75 -22.97
CA GLN A 85 -25.52 -25.90 -22.72
C GLN A 85 -24.78 -27.25 -22.87
N PRO A 86 -24.95 -28.19 -21.93
CA PRO A 86 -24.19 -29.45 -21.91
C PRO A 86 -24.60 -30.47 -22.99
N SER A 87 -25.70 -30.24 -23.72
CA SER A 87 -26.27 -31.20 -24.66
C SER A 87 -26.53 -30.59 -26.03
N GLY A 88 -25.58 -30.76 -26.95
CA GLY A 88 -25.75 -30.47 -28.37
C GLY A 88 -24.49 -30.80 -29.18
N LYS A 89 -24.70 -31.13 -30.46
CA LYS A 89 -23.61 -31.32 -31.43
C LYS A 89 -23.10 -29.92 -31.85
N ASP A 90 -21.78 -29.73 -31.91
CA ASP A 90 -21.10 -28.50 -32.36
C ASP A 90 -21.25 -27.27 -31.43
N VAL A 91 -21.79 -27.44 -30.22
CA VAL A 91 -22.05 -26.36 -29.25
C VAL A 91 -20.76 -25.70 -28.73
N LYS A 92 -19.71 -26.49 -28.50
CA LYS A 92 -18.40 -25.97 -28.07
C LYS A 92 -17.73 -25.14 -29.15
N GLU A 93 -17.82 -25.55 -30.41
CA GLU A 93 -17.24 -24.80 -31.54
C GLU A 93 -17.90 -23.42 -31.69
N MET A 94 -19.19 -23.31 -31.40
CA MET A 94 -19.92 -22.05 -31.39
C MET A 94 -19.42 -21.10 -30.29
N LEU A 95 -19.19 -21.63 -29.08
CA LEU A 95 -18.63 -20.87 -27.97
C LEU A 95 -17.19 -20.44 -28.26
N ASP A 96 -16.35 -21.37 -28.72
CA ASP A 96 -14.95 -21.15 -29.05
C ASP A 96 -14.80 -20.07 -30.13
N LEU A 97 -15.65 -20.11 -31.17
CA LEU A 97 -15.65 -19.07 -32.20
C LEU A 97 -16.10 -17.71 -31.66
N ALA A 98 -17.17 -17.67 -30.86
CA ALA A 98 -17.68 -16.41 -30.30
C ALA A 98 -16.64 -15.74 -29.38
N VAL A 99 -16.10 -16.48 -28.41
CA VAL A 99 -15.06 -15.99 -27.50
C VAL A 99 -13.82 -15.54 -28.27
N SER A 100 -13.37 -16.34 -29.24
CA SER A 100 -12.20 -16.00 -30.04
C SER A 100 -12.39 -14.73 -30.85
N VAL A 101 -13.57 -14.51 -31.45
CA VAL A 101 -13.84 -13.27 -32.20
C VAL A 101 -13.84 -12.07 -31.26
N ILE A 102 -14.52 -12.16 -30.10
CA ILE A 102 -14.57 -11.05 -29.13
C ILE A 102 -13.16 -10.74 -28.62
N HIS A 103 -12.37 -11.76 -28.28
CA HIS A 103 -10.98 -11.61 -27.85
C HIS A 103 -10.13 -10.91 -28.92
N THR A 104 -10.22 -11.33 -30.19
CA THR A 104 -9.48 -10.70 -31.29
C THR A 104 -9.84 -9.22 -31.44
N PHE A 105 -11.12 -8.86 -31.38
CA PHE A 105 -11.51 -7.44 -31.44
C PHE A 105 -11.10 -6.65 -30.19
N ALA A 106 -11.16 -7.24 -29.00
CA ALA A 106 -10.67 -6.57 -27.79
C ALA A 106 -9.16 -6.27 -27.85
N ALA A 107 -8.38 -7.13 -28.50
CA ALA A 107 -6.94 -6.93 -28.70
C ALA A 107 -6.61 -5.89 -29.79
N LEU A 108 -7.48 -5.71 -30.79
CA LEU A 108 -7.23 -4.82 -31.92
C LEU A 108 -7.84 -3.42 -31.76
N LEU A 109 -8.89 -3.27 -30.95
CA LEU A 109 -9.61 -2.01 -30.82
C LEU A 109 -9.06 -1.13 -29.67
N PRO A 110 -9.11 0.21 -29.83
CA PRO A 110 -8.79 1.16 -28.77
C PRO A 110 -9.62 0.94 -27.50
N GLU A 111 -9.06 1.37 -26.37
CA GLU A 111 -9.68 1.23 -25.05
C GLU A 111 -11.05 1.89 -24.95
N ALA A 112 -11.26 3.05 -25.60
CA ALA A 112 -12.54 3.75 -25.62
C ALA A 112 -13.69 2.89 -26.14
N LEU A 113 -13.44 2.04 -27.15
CA LEU A 113 -14.45 1.14 -27.71
C LEU A 113 -14.66 -0.09 -26.82
N ARG A 114 -13.65 -0.49 -26.03
CA ARG A 114 -13.77 -1.61 -25.07
C ARG A 114 -14.67 -1.29 -23.88
N ALA A 115 -14.80 -0.01 -23.53
CA ALA A 115 -15.71 0.47 -22.50
C ALA A 115 -17.20 0.47 -22.92
N GLU A 116 -17.49 0.31 -24.22
CA GLU A 116 -18.87 0.31 -24.72
C GLU A 116 -19.65 -0.96 -24.32
N ASP A 117 -20.98 -0.84 -24.22
CA ASP A 117 -21.92 -1.94 -23.91
C ASP A 117 -21.77 -3.15 -24.83
N LYS A 118 -21.27 -2.93 -26.04
CA LYS A 118 -21.00 -4.00 -27.01
C LYS A 118 -19.96 -5.01 -26.52
N PHE A 119 -19.04 -4.58 -25.68
CA PHE A 119 -18.10 -5.45 -24.96
C PHE A 119 -18.54 -5.71 -23.53
N THR A 120 -18.78 -4.65 -22.75
CA THR A 120 -19.02 -4.77 -21.30
C THR A 120 -20.30 -5.56 -20.99
N GLY A 121 -21.37 -5.35 -21.76
CA GLY A 121 -22.63 -6.09 -21.60
C GLY A 121 -22.49 -7.60 -21.82
N ARG A 122 -21.37 -8.09 -22.37
CA ARG A 122 -21.10 -9.52 -22.60
C ARG A 122 -20.44 -10.22 -21.42
N ILE A 123 -19.94 -9.47 -20.43
CA ILE A 123 -19.28 -10.01 -19.23
C ILE A 123 -20.11 -11.11 -18.54
N PRO A 124 -21.44 -10.96 -18.28
CA PRO A 124 -22.22 -12.03 -17.66
C PRO A 124 -22.21 -13.34 -18.48
N GLY A 125 -22.30 -13.21 -19.81
CA GLY A 125 -22.26 -14.35 -20.73
C GLY A 125 -20.92 -15.07 -20.71
N LEU A 126 -19.82 -14.31 -20.68
CA LEU A 126 -18.46 -14.84 -20.57
C LEU A 126 -18.28 -15.61 -19.26
N ILE A 127 -18.67 -15.02 -18.11
CA ILE A 127 -18.57 -15.66 -16.79
C ILE A 127 -19.35 -16.98 -16.73
N SER A 128 -20.58 -16.98 -17.24
CA SER A 128 -21.41 -18.20 -17.27
C SER A 128 -20.87 -19.31 -18.19
N SER A 129 -20.00 -18.97 -19.14
CA SER A 129 -19.48 -19.91 -20.14
C SER A 129 -18.17 -20.58 -19.74
N VAL A 130 -17.51 -20.10 -18.69
CA VAL A 130 -16.18 -20.56 -18.23
C VAL A 130 -16.12 -22.06 -17.97
N LEU A 131 -17.15 -22.63 -17.36
CA LEU A 131 -17.20 -24.06 -17.01
C LEU A 131 -17.50 -24.97 -18.22
N TYR A 132 -17.90 -24.39 -19.36
CA TYR A 132 -18.37 -25.13 -20.52
C TYR A 132 -17.42 -25.04 -21.73
N SER A 133 -16.45 -24.13 -21.70
CA SER A 133 -15.45 -23.94 -22.76
C SER A 133 -14.40 -25.06 -22.82
N SER A 134 -13.74 -25.18 -23.97
CA SER A 134 -12.51 -25.98 -24.11
C SER A 134 -11.35 -25.31 -23.36
N GLY A 135 -10.29 -26.05 -23.02
CA GLY A 135 -9.17 -25.50 -22.21
C GLY A 135 -8.51 -24.28 -22.83
N GLU A 136 -8.24 -24.30 -24.14
CA GLU A 136 -7.67 -23.16 -24.87
C GLU A 136 -8.63 -21.95 -24.90
N THR A 137 -9.93 -22.20 -25.09
CA THR A 137 -10.95 -21.14 -25.04
C THR A 137 -11.10 -20.55 -23.64
N THR A 138 -10.97 -21.35 -22.58
CA THR A 138 -10.99 -20.84 -21.20
C THR A 138 -9.86 -19.84 -20.99
N GLU A 139 -8.64 -20.10 -21.48
CA GLU A 139 -7.53 -19.14 -21.38
C GLU A 139 -7.82 -17.82 -22.13
N LEU A 140 -8.37 -17.91 -23.35
CA LEU A 140 -8.75 -16.73 -24.14
C LEU A 140 -9.87 -15.94 -23.46
N LEU A 141 -10.84 -16.64 -22.88
CA LEU A 141 -11.96 -16.05 -22.15
C LEU A 141 -11.45 -15.30 -20.91
N LEU A 142 -10.54 -15.89 -20.14
CA LEU A 142 -9.95 -15.24 -18.96
C LEU A 142 -9.14 -14.00 -19.34
N LYS A 143 -8.32 -14.07 -20.41
CA LYS A 143 -7.59 -12.90 -20.93
C LYS A 143 -8.54 -11.79 -21.39
N LEU A 144 -9.63 -12.15 -22.05
CA LEU A 144 -10.67 -11.22 -22.46
C LEU A 144 -11.34 -10.58 -21.23
N LEU A 145 -11.79 -11.36 -20.25
CA LEU A 145 -12.38 -10.85 -19.02
C LEU A 145 -11.42 -9.90 -18.30
N HIS A 146 -10.15 -10.28 -18.14
CA HIS A 146 -9.13 -9.44 -17.53
C HIS A 146 -8.97 -8.08 -18.26
N THR A 147 -8.99 -8.11 -19.60
CA THR A 147 -8.92 -6.90 -20.43
C THR A 147 -10.14 -6.01 -20.24
N LEU A 148 -11.33 -6.59 -20.11
CA LEU A 148 -12.57 -5.81 -19.93
C LEU A 148 -12.68 -5.21 -18.53
N VAL A 149 -12.41 -5.98 -17.47
CA VAL A 149 -12.49 -5.48 -16.08
C VAL A 149 -11.37 -4.51 -15.72
N SER A 150 -10.33 -4.42 -16.55
CA SER A 150 -9.31 -3.37 -16.45
C SER A 150 -9.86 -1.96 -16.77
N THR A 151 -11.07 -1.85 -17.34
CA THR A 151 -11.77 -0.58 -17.56
C THR A 151 -12.80 -0.30 -16.47
N PRO A 152 -13.08 0.97 -16.09
CA PRO A 152 -14.12 1.32 -15.12
C PRO A 152 -15.50 0.75 -15.47
N GLU A 153 -15.90 0.83 -16.74
CA GLU A 153 -17.20 0.36 -17.23
C GLU A 153 -17.30 -1.17 -17.18
N GLY A 154 -16.23 -1.87 -17.55
CA GLY A 154 -16.18 -3.32 -17.45
C GLY A 154 -16.19 -3.81 -16.00
N ALA A 155 -15.45 -3.14 -15.11
CA ALA A 155 -15.49 -3.41 -13.67
C ALA A 155 -16.89 -3.23 -13.08
N LYS A 156 -17.58 -2.13 -13.43
CA LYS A 156 -18.97 -1.91 -13.04
C LYS A 156 -19.88 -3.05 -13.51
N SER A 157 -19.80 -3.40 -14.80
CA SER A 157 -20.64 -4.49 -15.33
C SER A 157 -20.30 -5.85 -14.70
N PHE A 158 -19.05 -6.09 -14.29
CA PHE A 158 -18.64 -7.29 -13.56
C PHE A 158 -19.27 -7.34 -12.17
N VAL A 159 -19.30 -6.22 -11.44
CA VAL A 159 -19.90 -6.16 -10.11
C VAL A 159 -21.41 -6.38 -10.17
N GLU A 160 -22.06 -5.85 -11.20
CA GLU A 160 -23.51 -6.00 -11.42
C GLU A 160 -23.95 -7.43 -11.78
N VAL A 161 -23.03 -8.33 -12.15
CA VAL A 161 -23.35 -9.76 -12.42
C VAL A 161 -23.88 -10.46 -11.16
N GLY A 162 -23.41 -10.04 -9.99
CA GLY A 162 -23.73 -10.69 -8.71
C GLY A 162 -23.01 -12.03 -8.55
N ASP A 163 -23.52 -13.08 -9.21
CA ASP A 163 -22.97 -14.44 -9.09
C ASP A 163 -21.78 -14.67 -10.02
N VAL A 164 -20.61 -14.83 -9.39
CA VAL A 164 -19.32 -15.10 -10.05
C VAL A 164 -18.70 -16.42 -9.57
N SER A 165 -19.52 -17.31 -9.01
CA SER A 165 -19.09 -18.61 -8.46
C SER A 165 -18.36 -19.49 -9.48
N SER A 166 -18.75 -19.45 -10.76
CA SER A 166 -18.09 -20.19 -11.84
C SER A 166 -16.61 -19.84 -11.99
N LEU A 167 -16.24 -18.58 -11.76
CA LEU A 167 -14.85 -18.14 -11.73
C LEU A 167 -14.16 -18.65 -10.46
N ALA A 168 -14.80 -18.52 -9.31
CA ALA A 168 -14.23 -18.99 -8.04
C ALA A 168 -13.94 -20.49 -8.04
N GLU A 169 -14.75 -21.31 -8.72
CA GLU A 169 -14.55 -22.76 -8.86
C GLU A 169 -13.26 -23.12 -9.61
N ILE A 170 -12.93 -22.39 -10.68
CA ILE A 170 -11.76 -22.69 -11.52
C ILE A 170 -10.48 -21.96 -11.09
N ALA A 171 -10.58 -21.03 -10.13
CA ALA A 171 -9.46 -20.23 -9.62
C ALA A 171 -8.25 -21.04 -9.13
N PRO A 172 -8.42 -22.22 -8.47
CA PRO A 172 -7.28 -23.05 -8.07
C PRO A 172 -6.43 -23.55 -9.25
N THR A 173 -7.05 -23.73 -10.42
CA THR A 173 -6.39 -24.21 -11.64
C THR A 173 -5.95 -23.08 -12.57
N HIS A 174 -6.52 -21.88 -12.42
CA HIS A 174 -6.29 -20.73 -13.30
C HIS A 174 -6.04 -19.44 -12.49
N ALA A 175 -4.78 -19.12 -12.22
CA ALA A 175 -4.38 -17.97 -11.39
C ALA A 175 -4.89 -16.61 -11.92
N THR A 176 -5.07 -16.44 -13.23
CA THR A 176 -5.61 -15.23 -13.86
C THR A 176 -7.00 -14.85 -13.34
N VAL A 177 -7.77 -15.80 -12.80
CA VAL A 177 -9.06 -15.50 -12.16
C VAL A 177 -8.90 -14.56 -10.97
N LEU A 178 -7.84 -14.75 -10.18
CA LEU A 178 -7.55 -13.89 -9.02
C LEU A 178 -7.19 -12.47 -9.46
N GLU A 179 -6.48 -12.34 -10.59
CA GLU A 179 -6.20 -11.03 -11.22
C GLU A 179 -7.50 -10.36 -11.69
N ILE A 180 -8.40 -11.10 -12.35
CA ILE A 180 -9.71 -10.58 -12.78
C ILE A 180 -10.48 -10.01 -11.57
N PHE A 181 -10.56 -10.75 -10.47
CA PHE A 181 -11.22 -10.25 -9.25
C PHE A 181 -10.55 -9.00 -8.70
N SER A 182 -9.22 -9.00 -8.60
CA SER A 182 -8.46 -7.84 -8.11
C SER A 182 -8.74 -6.60 -8.95
N PHE A 183 -8.59 -6.68 -10.28
CA PHE A 183 -8.82 -5.53 -11.15
C PHE A 183 -10.29 -5.08 -11.15
N ALA A 184 -11.23 -6.02 -11.19
CA ALA A 184 -12.66 -5.70 -11.15
C ALA A 184 -13.05 -4.93 -9.89
N TRP A 185 -12.55 -5.34 -8.72
CA TRP A 185 -12.89 -4.66 -7.47
C TRP A 185 -12.13 -3.35 -7.28
N LEU A 186 -10.83 -3.30 -7.62
CA LEU A 186 -10.03 -2.08 -7.54
C LEU A 186 -10.60 -0.97 -8.45
N ASN A 187 -10.94 -1.30 -9.70
CA ASN A 187 -11.58 -0.36 -10.61
C ASN A 187 -13.05 -0.08 -10.25
N GLY A 188 -13.73 -1.07 -9.64
CA GLY A 188 -15.09 -0.91 -9.10
C GLY A 188 -15.16 0.13 -7.99
N MET A 189 -14.15 0.20 -7.12
CA MET A 189 -14.04 1.23 -6.08
C MET A 189 -13.88 2.65 -6.65
N ALA A 190 -13.13 2.78 -7.75
CA ALA A 190 -12.93 4.06 -8.43
C ALA A 190 -14.17 4.52 -9.23
N SER A 191 -15.11 3.61 -9.48
CA SER A 191 -16.31 3.83 -10.29
C SER A 191 -17.53 4.21 -9.45
N ILE A 192 -18.60 4.69 -10.09
CA ILE A 192 -19.90 4.98 -9.43
C ILE A 192 -20.67 3.66 -9.22
N VAL A 193 -20.07 2.73 -8.48
CA VAL A 193 -20.71 1.48 -8.05
C VAL A 193 -21.27 1.70 -6.65
N GLU A 194 -22.47 1.18 -6.39
CA GLU A 194 -23.05 1.24 -5.05
C GLU A 194 -22.20 0.40 -4.08
N LYS A 195 -21.56 1.08 -3.10
CA LYS A 195 -20.58 0.45 -2.19
C LYS A 195 -21.07 -0.85 -1.53
N HIS A 196 -22.35 -0.92 -1.19
CA HIS A 196 -22.93 -2.10 -0.54
C HIS A 196 -22.97 -3.34 -1.44
N VAL A 197 -23.17 -3.16 -2.76
CA VAL A 197 -23.13 -4.25 -3.75
C VAL A 197 -21.71 -4.82 -3.85
N LEU A 198 -20.72 -3.93 -3.91
CA LEU A 198 -19.31 -4.32 -3.93
C LEU A 198 -18.89 -5.06 -2.66
N ILE A 199 -19.29 -4.56 -1.48
CA ILE A 199 -19.02 -5.22 -0.19
C ILE A 199 -19.59 -6.64 -0.16
N SER A 200 -20.86 -6.81 -0.58
CA SER A 200 -21.51 -8.12 -0.60
C SER A 200 -20.79 -9.07 -1.55
N GLN A 201 -20.51 -8.62 -2.78
CA GLN A 201 -19.86 -9.46 -3.78
C GLN A 201 -18.45 -9.88 -3.35
N VAL A 202 -17.65 -8.96 -2.76
CA VAL A 202 -16.33 -9.28 -2.22
C VAL A 202 -16.45 -10.34 -1.11
N ALA A 203 -17.38 -10.17 -0.18
CA ALA A 203 -17.58 -11.13 0.92
C ALA A 203 -17.99 -12.52 0.42
N ASP A 204 -18.99 -12.60 -0.47
CA ASP A 204 -19.51 -13.85 -1.01
C ASP A 204 -18.49 -14.58 -1.88
N THR A 205 -17.78 -13.82 -2.73
CA THR A 205 -16.73 -14.36 -3.61
C THR A 205 -15.53 -14.86 -2.81
N MET A 206 -15.10 -14.12 -1.78
CA MET A 206 -14.02 -14.56 -0.89
C MET A 206 -14.36 -15.87 -0.18
N GLN A 207 -15.60 -16.00 0.29
CA GLN A 207 -16.07 -17.24 0.91
C GLN A 207 -16.04 -18.42 -0.08
N SER A 208 -16.45 -18.17 -1.33
CA SER A 208 -16.39 -19.18 -2.40
C SER A 208 -14.96 -19.54 -2.79
N LEU A 209 -14.06 -18.55 -2.93
CA LEU A 209 -12.64 -18.78 -3.22
C LEU A 209 -11.99 -19.65 -2.15
N VAL A 210 -12.16 -19.31 -0.87
CA VAL A 210 -11.61 -20.08 0.24
C VAL A 210 -12.13 -21.54 0.22
N ALA A 211 -13.41 -21.74 -0.09
CA ALA A 211 -13.97 -23.08 -0.25
C ALA A 211 -13.31 -23.84 -1.42
N SER A 212 -13.18 -23.22 -2.60
CA SER A 212 -12.56 -23.84 -3.79
C SER A 212 -11.08 -24.20 -3.59
N PHE A 213 -10.36 -23.42 -2.80
CA PHE A 213 -8.94 -23.68 -2.49
C PHE A 213 -8.74 -24.74 -1.39
N THR A 214 -9.81 -25.26 -0.78
CA THR A 214 -9.70 -26.30 0.24
C THR A 214 -9.07 -27.57 -0.35
N GLY A 215 -8.00 -28.06 0.29
CA GLY A 215 -7.23 -29.21 -0.18
C GLY A 215 -6.06 -28.87 -1.12
N THR A 216 -5.87 -27.59 -1.46
CA THR A 216 -4.65 -27.10 -2.14
C THR A 216 -3.60 -26.63 -1.12
N ASP A 217 -2.44 -26.18 -1.59
CA ASP A 217 -1.43 -25.53 -0.73
C ASP A 217 -1.79 -24.08 -0.36
N GLY A 218 -2.79 -23.48 -1.02
CA GLY A 218 -3.24 -22.10 -0.77
C GLY A 218 -2.25 -21.00 -1.15
N VAL A 219 -1.12 -21.32 -1.79
CA VAL A 219 -0.04 -20.33 -2.05
C VAL A 219 -0.54 -19.19 -2.94
N THR A 220 -1.20 -19.51 -4.05
CA THR A 220 -1.72 -18.51 -5.00
C THR A 220 -2.84 -17.67 -4.42
N LEU A 221 -3.72 -18.27 -3.60
CA LEU A 221 -4.78 -17.54 -2.87
C LEU A 221 -4.19 -16.53 -1.88
N LEU A 222 -3.19 -16.95 -1.10
CA LEU A 222 -2.53 -16.07 -0.13
C LEU A 222 -1.73 -14.96 -0.80
N GLU A 223 -1.06 -15.24 -1.91
CA GLU A 223 -0.39 -14.21 -2.71
C GLU A 223 -1.38 -13.15 -3.23
N PHE A 224 -2.52 -13.59 -3.76
CA PHE A 224 -3.60 -12.71 -4.16
C PHE A 224 -4.12 -11.85 -2.99
N LEU A 225 -4.43 -12.47 -1.84
CA LEU A 225 -4.91 -11.74 -0.66
C LEU A 225 -3.89 -10.72 -0.15
N GLY A 226 -2.60 -11.09 -0.15
CA GLY A 226 -1.51 -10.19 0.23
C GLY A 226 -1.37 -8.97 -0.68
N ASN A 227 -1.75 -9.09 -1.96
CA ASN A 227 -1.73 -7.97 -2.90
C ASN A 227 -3.03 -7.14 -2.85
N PHE A 228 -4.18 -7.80 -2.78
CA PHE A 228 -5.49 -7.16 -2.82
C PHE A 228 -5.78 -6.37 -1.54
N LEU A 229 -5.62 -6.98 -0.36
CA LEU A 229 -5.96 -6.35 0.91
C LEU A 229 -5.09 -5.13 1.25
N ARG A 230 -3.90 -5.01 0.64
CA ARG A 230 -3.03 -3.84 0.81
C ARG A 230 -3.50 -2.62 0.01
N GLN A 231 -4.20 -2.85 -1.10
CA GLN A 231 -4.63 -1.80 -2.03
C GLN A 231 -6.10 -1.38 -1.82
N VAL A 232 -6.86 -2.20 -1.12
CA VAL A 232 -8.29 -2.02 -0.94
C VAL A 232 -8.60 -0.90 0.07
N ASP A 233 -9.64 -0.10 -0.20
CA ASP A 233 -10.20 0.83 0.78
C ASP A 233 -10.82 0.02 1.94
N PRO A 234 -10.39 0.22 3.21
CA PRO A 234 -10.99 -0.45 4.36
C PRO A 234 -12.51 -0.31 4.44
N ALA A 235 -13.08 0.76 3.88
CA ALA A 235 -14.53 0.99 3.87
C ALA A 235 -15.32 -0.04 3.04
N ILE A 236 -14.68 -0.77 2.12
CA ILE A 236 -15.33 -1.81 1.31
C ILE A 236 -15.08 -3.23 1.84
N LEU A 237 -14.35 -3.37 2.94
CA LEU A 237 -14.11 -4.66 3.56
C LEU A 237 -15.25 -5.04 4.53
N PRO A 238 -15.68 -6.30 4.54
CA PRO A 238 -16.68 -6.77 5.50
C PRO A 238 -16.10 -6.70 6.92
N HIS A 239 -16.82 -6.12 7.88
CA HIS A 239 -16.29 -5.92 9.25
C HIS A 239 -16.05 -7.24 10.00
N GLN A 240 -16.77 -8.30 9.64
CA GLN A 240 -16.66 -9.64 10.24
C GLN A 240 -16.59 -10.71 9.13
N PRO A 241 -15.40 -10.92 8.54
CA PRO A 241 -15.21 -11.90 7.48
C PRO A 241 -15.29 -13.34 8.02
N GLN A 242 -16.23 -14.14 7.50
CA GLN A 242 -16.35 -15.57 7.83
C GLN A 242 -15.17 -16.40 7.27
N TRP A 243 -14.56 -15.93 6.19
CA TRP A 243 -13.47 -16.60 5.50
C TRP A 243 -12.10 -16.43 6.19
N LEU A 244 -11.97 -15.49 7.14
CA LEU A 244 -10.69 -15.11 7.74
C LEU A 244 -10.04 -16.26 8.51
N GLU A 245 -10.82 -17.04 9.26
CA GLU A 245 -10.31 -18.18 10.03
C GLU A 245 -9.67 -19.23 9.12
N THR A 246 -10.30 -19.53 7.97
CA THR A 246 -9.76 -20.49 7.00
C THR A 246 -8.51 -19.95 6.32
N VAL A 247 -8.45 -18.65 6.02
CA VAL A 247 -7.24 -17.99 5.49
C VAL A 247 -6.08 -18.09 6.48
N VAL A 248 -6.34 -17.86 7.77
CA VAL A 248 -5.34 -18.06 8.83
C VAL A 248 -4.93 -19.53 8.90
N GLY A 249 -5.85 -20.47 8.71
CA GLY A 249 -5.53 -21.90 8.58
C GLY A 249 -4.56 -22.21 7.43
N PHE A 250 -4.73 -21.59 6.25
CA PHE A 250 -3.76 -21.72 5.14
C PHE A 250 -2.38 -21.17 5.51
N ILE A 251 -2.32 -20.01 6.19
CA ILE A 251 -1.06 -19.44 6.69
C ILE A 251 -0.38 -20.41 7.65
N GLN A 252 -1.13 -20.96 8.62
CA GLN A 252 -0.61 -21.91 9.61
C GLN A 252 -0.06 -23.19 8.96
N ASN A 253 -0.80 -23.73 7.98
CA ASN A 253 -0.39 -24.92 7.25
C ASN A 253 0.91 -24.68 6.46
N LEU A 254 1.04 -23.58 5.74
CA LEU A 254 2.25 -23.27 4.98
C LEU A 254 3.48 -23.05 5.86
N VAL A 255 3.30 -22.38 7.00
CA VAL A 255 4.38 -22.12 7.97
C VAL A 255 4.90 -23.43 8.56
N THR A 256 4.00 -24.38 8.85
CA THR A 256 4.37 -25.67 9.47
C THR A 256 4.90 -26.70 8.47
N SER A 257 4.59 -26.59 7.17
CA SER A 257 4.90 -27.60 6.15
C SER A 257 6.29 -27.52 5.50
N ARG A 258 7.27 -26.84 6.11
CA ARG A 258 8.61 -26.51 5.53
C ARG A 258 8.50 -25.67 4.24
N PRO A 259 8.35 -24.34 4.36
CA PRO A 259 8.00 -23.50 3.23
C PRO A 259 9.17 -23.28 2.25
N ASN A 260 8.89 -23.39 0.95
CA ASN A 260 9.78 -22.90 -0.11
C ASN A 260 9.71 -21.36 -0.21
N LEU A 261 10.48 -20.74 -1.12
CA LEU A 261 10.50 -19.27 -1.25
C LEU A 261 9.13 -18.67 -1.61
N ALA A 262 8.37 -19.32 -2.50
CA ALA A 262 7.04 -18.85 -2.91
C ALA A 262 6.05 -18.89 -1.73
N ALA A 263 6.01 -20.00 -1.00
CA ALA A 263 5.22 -20.14 0.22
C ALA A 263 5.60 -19.09 1.27
N ARG A 264 6.91 -18.85 1.47
CA ARG A 264 7.41 -17.78 2.37
C ARG A 264 6.90 -16.41 1.99
N SER A 265 6.97 -16.05 0.71
CA SER A 265 6.44 -14.79 0.21
C SER A 265 4.93 -14.69 0.45
N ALA A 266 4.17 -15.73 0.06
CA ALA A 266 2.72 -15.75 0.15
C ALA A 266 2.22 -15.62 1.60
N TYR A 267 2.67 -16.47 2.53
CA TYR A 267 2.19 -16.41 3.91
C TYR A 267 2.62 -15.12 4.62
N THR A 268 3.80 -14.57 4.30
CA THR A 268 4.30 -13.34 4.94
C THR A 268 3.49 -12.12 4.49
N ASN A 269 3.30 -11.97 3.18
CA ASN A 269 2.52 -10.87 2.62
C ASN A 269 1.04 -10.97 3.02
N ALA A 270 0.48 -12.19 3.01
CA ALA A 270 -0.89 -12.42 3.45
C ALA A 270 -1.07 -12.11 4.93
N ALA A 271 -0.18 -12.61 5.81
CA ALA A 271 -0.22 -12.34 7.24
C ALA A 271 -0.19 -10.84 7.54
N ALA A 272 0.75 -10.10 6.92
CA ALA A 272 0.81 -8.64 7.07
C ALA A 272 -0.50 -7.97 6.65
N SER A 273 -1.05 -8.37 5.50
CA SER A 273 -2.23 -7.71 4.93
C SER A 273 -3.51 -8.04 5.70
N VAL A 274 -3.69 -9.27 6.21
CA VAL A 274 -4.84 -9.59 7.08
C VAL A 274 -4.71 -8.94 8.45
N LEU A 275 -3.50 -8.81 8.99
CA LEU A 275 -3.26 -8.09 10.25
C LEU A 275 -3.50 -6.58 10.12
N GLN A 276 -3.21 -6.00 8.96
CA GLN A 276 -3.53 -4.59 8.67
C GLN A 276 -5.04 -4.40 8.45
N ALA A 277 -5.68 -5.26 7.66
CA ALA A 277 -7.11 -5.15 7.35
C ALA A 277 -8.03 -5.48 8.56
N TYR A 278 -7.64 -6.45 9.39
CA TYR A 278 -8.47 -6.99 10.48
C TYR A 278 -7.70 -7.09 11.80
N THR A 279 -7.00 -6.03 12.21
CA THR A 279 -6.04 -6.05 13.32
C THR A 279 -6.50 -6.82 14.55
N ALA A 280 -7.65 -6.50 15.14
CA ALA A 280 -8.12 -7.19 16.34
C ALA A 280 -8.41 -8.69 16.13
N GLN A 281 -9.09 -9.03 15.03
CA GLN A 281 -9.52 -10.41 14.76
C GLN A 281 -8.35 -11.29 14.28
N ALA A 282 -7.55 -10.77 13.35
CA ALA A 282 -6.39 -11.47 12.81
C ALA A 282 -5.28 -11.62 13.85
N SER A 283 -5.02 -10.63 14.70
CA SER A 283 -4.06 -10.78 15.81
C SER A 283 -4.50 -11.87 16.77
N LYS A 284 -5.79 -11.95 17.10
CA LYS A 284 -6.32 -13.05 17.90
C LYS A 284 -6.07 -14.39 17.21
N LEU A 285 -6.46 -14.56 15.95
CA LEU A 285 -6.31 -15.83 15.24
C LEU A 285 -4.87 -16.27 14.99
N LEU A 286 -3.94 -15.33 14.76
CA LEU A 286 -2.53 -15.63 14.46
C LEU A 286 -1.64 -15.72 15.70
N PHE A 287 -1.96 -14.99 16.76
CA PHE A 287 -1.08 -14.87 17.93
C PHE A 287 -1.63 -15.54 19.19
N THR A 288 -2.94 -15.77 19.30
CA THR A 288 -3.49 -16.59 20.39
C THR A 288 -3.44 -18.07 20.04
N GLU A 289 -3.11 -18.89 21.03
CA GLU A 289 -2.88 -20.32 20.84
C GLU A 289 -3.96 -21.14 21.49
N ASN A 290 -4.22 -22.31 20.92
CA ASN A 290 -5.07 -23.30 21.55
C ASN A 290 -4.21 -24.06 22.57
N THR A 291 -4.70 -24.20 23.81
CA THR A 291 -3.96 -24.82 24.94
C THR A 291 -3.62 -26.32 24.74
N LYS A 292 -3.83 -26.85 23.54
CA LYS A 292 -3.65 -28.27 23.16
C LYS A 292 -2.41 -28.49 22.29
N ASP A 293 -1.76 -27.44 21.80
CA ASP A 293 -0.62 -27.55 20.89
C ASP A 293 0.71 -27.53 21.67
N ASP A 294 1.55 -28.56 21.47
CA ASP A 294 2.86 -28.69 22.13
C ASP A 294 3.87 -27.60 21.73
N LYS A 295 3.59 -26.84 20.66
CA LYS A 295 4.46 -25.77 20.17
C LYS A 295 3.68 -24.51 19.82
N PRO A 296 4.10 -23.35 20.36
CA PRO A 296 3.46 -22.08 20.06
C PRO A 296 3.54 -21.71 18.57
N PHE A 297 2.41 -21.61 17.86
CA PHE A 297 2.37 -21.23 16.45
C PHE A 297 2.92 -19.81 16.25
N ALA A 298 2.51 -18.88 17.13
CA ALA A 298 2.95 -17.50 17.07
C ALA A 298 4.49 -17.40 17.19
N TYR A 299 5.07 -18.19 18.09
CA TYR A 299 6.52 -18.30 18.23
C TYR A 299 7.18 -18.79 16.94
N LEU A 300 6.65 -19.85 16.32
CA LEU A 300 7.20 -20.39 15.07
C LEU A 300 7.16 -19.36 13.94
N LEU A 301 6.01 -18.71 13.75
CA LEU A 301 5.82 -17.68 12.73
C LEU A 301 6.83 -16.55 12.90
N ILE A 302 6.87 -15.92 14.08
CA ILE A 302 7.75 -14.78 14.34
C ILE A 302 9.22 -15.21 14.21
N ASN A 303 9.60 -16.37 14.76
CA ASN A 303 10.98 -16.84 14.64
C ASN A 303 11.42 -17.08 13.18
N LEU A 304 10.54 -17.59 12.33
CA LEU A 304 10.84 -17.76 10.89
C LEU A 304 10.98 -16.40 10.17
N LEU A 305 10.15 -15.42 10.50
CA LEU A 305 10.27 -14.06 9.95
C LEU A 305 11.59 -13.39 10.37
N LEU A 306 11.97 -13.52 11.64
CA LEU A 306 13.26 -13.00 12.15
C LEU A 306 14.47 -13.66 11.47
N ILE A 307 14.39 -14.97 11.21
CA ILE A 307 15.45 -15.68 10.46
C ILE A 307 15.50 -15.17 9.01
N ASP A 308 14.34 -15.01 8.37
CA ASP A 308 14.26 -14.55 6.99
C ASP A 308 14.83 -13.15 6.81
N ILE A 309 14.47 -12.21 7.70
CA ILE A 309 15.01 -10.85 7.74
C ILE A 309 16.53 -10.88 7.91
N ARG A 310 17.05 -11.52 8.96
CA ARG A 310 18.50 -11.56 9.23
C ARG A 310 19.31 -12.22 8.11
N SER A 311 18.74 -13.22 7.44
CA SER A 311 19.41 -13.88 6.32
C SER A 311 19.37 -13.07 5.02
N SER A 312 18.38 -12.18 4.85
CA SER A 312 18.18 -11.41 3.63
C SER A 312 18.80 -10.02 3.68
N ILE A 313 18.81 -9.36 4.85
CA ILE A 313 19.34 -8.00 5.00
C ILE A 313 20.76 -7.83 4.42
N PRO A 314 21.73 -8.72 4.72
CA PRO A 314 23.10 -8.55 4.25
C PRO A 314 23.26 -8.52 2.73
N THR A 315 22.28 -9.03 1.97
CA THR A 315 22.32 -9.06 0.50
C THR A 315 21.51 -7.95 -0.16
N LEU A 316 20.71 -7.19 0.60
CA LEU A 316 19.76 -6.21 0.04
C LEU A 316 20.45 -5.11 -0.76
N LEU A 317 21.53 -4.54 -0.26
CA LEU A 317 22.26 -3.48 -0.96
C LEU A 317 22.80 -3.94 -2.31
N GLN A 318 23.23 -5.21 -2.41
CA GLN A 318 23.70 -5.79 -3.67
C GLN A 318 22.56 -6.06 -4.65
N GLN A 319 21.34 -6.20 -4.14
CA GLN A 319 20.16 -6.53 -4.92
C GLN A 319 19.34 -5.33 -5.37
N LEU A 320 19.62 -4.09 -4.90
CA LEU A 320 18.82 -2.88 -5.16
C LEU A 320 18.42 -2.66 -6.64
N ASN A 321 19.28 -3.06 -7.58
CA ASN A 321 19.09 -2.87 -9.01
C ASN A 321 18.76 -4.18 -9.77
N GLN A 322 18.48 -5.26 -9.04
CA GLN A 322 18.05 -6.54 -9.61
C GLN A 322 16.52 -6.58 -9.76
N PRO A 323 15.97 -7.26 -10.78
CA PRO A 323 14.53 -7.32 -11.01
C PRO A 323 13.76 -7.95 -9.83
N ASP A 324 14.41 -8.84 -9.07
CA ASP A 324 13.80 -9.54 -7.94
C ASP A 324 13.72 -8.69 -6.66
N TYR A 325 14.36 -7.51 -6.63
CA TYR A 325 14.41 -6.66 -5.44
C TYR A 325 13.03 -6.22 -4.97
N ALA A 326 12.14 -5.82 -5.88
CA ALA A 326 10.81 -5.36 -5.51
C ALA A 326 10.02 -6.44 -4.75
N ALA A 327 10.12 -7.70 -5.20
CA ALA A 327 9.49 -8.83 -4.54
C ALA A 327 10.12 -9.11 -3.16
N LEU A 328 11.45 -9.03 -3.06
CA LEU A 328 12.17 -9.22 -1.82
C LEU A 328 11.88 -8.12 -0.79
N SER A 329 12.00 -6.85 -1.20
CA SER A 329 11.70 -5.66 -0.38
C SER A 329 10.28 -5.74 0.17
N ARG A 330 9.28 -6.02 -0.68
CA ARG A 330 7.87 -6.21 -0.27
C ARG A 330 7.70 -7.31 0.78
N ARG A 331 8.37 -8.45 0.60
CA ARG A 331 8.31 -9.57 1.55
C ARG A 331 8.90 -9.21 2.90
N LEU A 332 10.04 -8.52 2.92
CA LEU A 332 10.69 -8.09 4.16
C LEU A 332 9.92 -6.96 4.85
N ALA A 333 9.37 -6.01 4.09
CA ALA A 333 8.48 -4.97 4.62
C ALA A 333 7.28 -5.61 5.34
N SER A 334 6.65 -6.60 4.70
CA SER A 334 5.57 -7.38 5.30
C SER A 334 6.01 -8.14 6.56
N ALA A 335 7.23 -8.69 6.59
CA ALA A 335 7.76 -9.35 7.77
C ALA A 335 7.93 -8.36 8.95
N PHE A 336 8.45 -7.16 8.69
CA PHE A 336 8.53 -6.09 9.69
C PHE A 336 7.16 -5.61 10.16
N ASP A 337 6.18 -5.50 9.26
CA ASP A 337 4.80 -5.14 9.61
C ASP A 337 4.19 -6.18 10.56
N VAL A 338 4.37 -7.48 10.29
CA VAL A 338 3.89 -8.57 11.17
C VAL A 338 4.56 -8.49 12.54
N ILE A 339 5.87 -8.26 12.60
CA ILE A 339 6.62 -8.11 13.86
C ILE A 339 6.12 -6.90 14.65
N SER A 340 5.90 -5.77 13.99
CA SER A 340 5.38 -4.54 14.61
C SER A 340 4.01 -4.78 15.26
N ILE A 341 3.11 -5.44 14.54
CA ILE A 341 1.76 -5.76 15.03
C ILE A 341 1.83 -6.80 16.15
N PHE A 342 2.77 -7.75 16.09
CA PHE A 342 3.01 -8.71 17.16
C PHE A 342 3.51 -8.03 18.45
N ILE A 343 4.47 -7.11 18.36
CA ILE A 343 4.95 -6.32 19.52
C ILE A 343 3.77 -5.55 20.14
N GLY A 344 2.99 -4.84 19.32
CA GLY A 344 1.80 -4.13 19.80
C GLY A 344 0.74 -5.05 20.41
N HIS A 345 0.60 -6.28 19.91
CA HIS A 345 -0.27 -7.29 20.53
C HIS A 345 0.24 -7.72 21.92
N LEU A 346 1.55 -7.93 22.07
CA LEU A 346 2.15 -8.26 23.38
C LEU A 346 1.93 -7.15 24.40
N VAL A 347 2.11 -5.88 24.00
CA VAL A 347 1.88 -4.72 24.89
C VAL A 347 0.43 -4.67 25.36
N ARG A 348 -0.55 -4.81 24.47
CA ARG A 348 -1.98 -4.86 24.85
C ARG A 348 -2.30 -6.00 25.79
N CYS A 349 -1.71 -7.18 25.58
CA CYS A 349 -1.89 -8.31 26.48
C CYS A 349 -1.31 -8.07 27.89
N LEU A 350 -0.32 -7.20 28.03
CA LEU A 350 0.21 -6.79 29.34
C LEU A 350 -0.68 -5.75 30.03
N GLU A 351 -1.33 -4.87 29.26
CA GLU A 351 -2.23 -3.82 29.77
C GLU A 351 -3.58 -4.37 30.25
N ASP A 352 -4.09 -5.43 29.61
CA ASP A 352 -5.44 -5.96 29.88
C ASP A 352 -5.56 -6.77 31.20
N ASP A 353 -4.50 -6.88 32.02
CA ASP A 353 -4.40 -7.59 33.32
C ASP A 353 -4.86 -9.08 33.31
N SER A 354 -5.37 -9.60 32.19
CA SER A 354 -5.79 -10.99 32.03
C SER A 354 -4.60 -11.84 31.62
N MET A 355 -3.84 -12.38 32.57
CA MET A 355 -2.78 -13.37 32.30
C MET A 355 -3.27 -14.61 31.52
N GLU A 356 -4.59 -14.82 31.40
CA GLU A 356 -5.23 -15.86 30.60
C GLU A 356 -5.13 -15.64 29.08
N THR A 357 -4.81 -14.42 28.60
CA THR A 357 -4.58 -14.14 27.17
C THR A 357 -3.14 -14.37 26.72
N PHE A 358 -2.20 -14.57 27.66
CA PHE A 358 -0.80 -14.81 27.33
C PHE A 358 -0.57 -16.28 26.95
N THR A 359 -0.48 -16.53 25.65
CA THR A 359 -0.48 -17.88 25.07
C THR A 359 0.91 -18.49 24.95
N MET A 360 1.98 -17.71 25.15
CA MET A 360 3.36 -18.15 24.95
C MET A 360 4.11 -18.41 26.26
N SER A 361 4.90 -19.48 26.30
CA SER A 361 5.75 -19.78 27.46
C SER A 361 6.84 -18.72 27.68
N PRO A 362 7.25 -18.44 28.94
CA PRO A 362 8.33 -17.48 29.24
C PRO A 362 9.63 -17.76 28.47
N ASP A 363 10.01 -19.03 28.33
CA ASP A 363 11.21 -19.43 27.58
C ASP A 363 11.14 -19.05 26.10
N SER A 364 9.95 -19.16 25.50
CA SER A 364 9.73 -18.80 24.10
C SER A 364 9.79 -17.28 23.92
N LEU A 365 9.22 -16.52 24.86
CA LEU A 365 9.30 -15.06 24.87
C LEU A 365 10.74 -14.56 25.03
N LEU A 366 11.53 -15.16 25.93
CA LEU A 366 12.94 -14.79 26.10
C LEU A 366 13.77 -15.08 24.84
N LYS A 367 13.49 -16.18 24.14
CA LYS A 367 14.13 -16.48 22.85
C LYS A 367 13.71 -15.48 21.78
N LEU A 368 12.44 -15.10 21.71
CA LEU A 368 11.97 -14.07 20.78
C LEU A 368 12.59 -12.71 21.10
N ARG A 369 12.62 -12.29 22.36
CA ARG A 369 13.27 -11.04 22.80
C ARG A 369 14.70 -10.95 22.29
N LYS A 370 15.48 -12.03 22.46
CA LYS A 370 16.84 -12.13 21.91
C LYS A 370 16.84 -12.07 20.38
N GLY A 371 15.99 -12.85 19.73
CA GLY A 371 15.90 -12.89 18.25
C GLY A 371 15.49 -11.56 17.62
N ILE A 372 14.55 -10.83 18.23
CA ILE A 372 14.12 -9.50 17.80
C ILE A 372 15.27 -8.52 17.98
N SER A 373 15.92 -8.50 19.16
CA SER A 373 17.07 -7.60 19.41
C SER A 373 18.22 -7.83 18.41
N GLU A 374 18.59 -9.09 18.14
CA GLU A 374 19.61 -9.42 17.13
C GLU A 374 19.18 -8.98 15.72
N THR A 375 17.90 -9.12 15.39
CA THR A 375 17.36 -8.69 14.09
C THR A 375 17.37 -7.16 13.96
N MET A 376 17.00 -6.45 15.02
CA MET A 376 17.00 -4.99 15.05
C MET A 376 18.40 -4.41 14.98
N SER A 377 19.40 -5.02 15.61
CA SER A 377 20.80 -4.60 15.49
C SER A 377 21.30 -4.65 14.03
N VAL A 378 21.06 -5.77 13.31
CA VAL A 378 21.37 -5.88 11.88
C VAL A 378 20.53 -4.91 11.01
N THR A 379 19.31 -4.59 11.47
CA THR A 379 18.45 -3.61 10.79
C THR A 379 18.98 -2.19 10.95
N VAL A 380 19.53 -1.84 12.12
CA VAL A 380 20.19 -0.53 12.35
C VAL A 380 21.35 -0.34 11.38
N GLU A 381 22.22 -1.35 11.24
CA GLU A 381 23.33 -1.33 10.28
C GLU A 381 22.82 -1.12 8.85
N TYR A 382 21.81 -1.89 8.44
CA TYR A 382 21.24 -1.75 7.10
C TYR A 382 20.61 -0.39 6.84
N LEU A 383 19.83 0.14 7.78
CA LEU A 383 19.22 1.46 7.65
C LEU A 383 20.30 2.53 7.49
N ARG A 384 21.37 2.46 8.28
CA ARG A 384 22.52 3.37 8.18
C ARG A 384 23.20 3.24 6.82
N ASP A 385 23.57 2.02 6.41
CA ASP A 385 24.27 1.78 5.15
C ASP A 385 23.43 2.18 3.93
N ARG A 386 22.12 1.89 3.96
CA ARG A 386 21.17 2.28 2.92
C ARG A 386 21.06 3.79 2.82
N TRP A 387 20.95 4.48 3.95
CA TRP A 387 20.86 5.93 4.02
C TRP A 387 22.13 6.60 3.51
N ASP A 388 23.29 6.15 4.00
CA ASP A 388 24.59 6.66 3.59
C ASP A 388 24.83 6.38 2.10
N ALA A 389 24.41 5.23 1.57
CA ALA A 389 24.50 4.93 0.13
C ALA A 389 23.68 5.91 -0.74
N THR A 390 22.50 6.34 -0.27
CA THR A 390 21.64 7.29 -0.99
C THR A 390 22.14 8.73 -0.86
N PHE A 391 22.33 9.21 0.38
CA PHE A 391 22.51 10.63 0.68
C PHE A 391 23.97 11.02 0.90
N ALA A 392 24.77 10.20 1.59
CA ALA A 392 26.18 10.51 1.89
C ALA A 392 27.15 10.15 0.73
N GLY A 393 26.82 9.10 -0.04
CA GLY A 393 27.64 8.58 -1.13
C GLY A 393 28.89 7.81 -0.67
N ALA A 394 29.66 7.29 -1.63
CA ALA A 394 30.94 6.66 -1.35
C ALA A 394 31.98 7.70 -0.89
N MET A 395 32.74 7.40 0.18
CA MET A 395 33.79 8.29 0.68
C MET A 395 34.72 8.76 -0.46
N GLY A 396 34.76 10.08 -0.71
CA GLY A 396 35.69 10.71 -1.65
C GLY A 396 35.13 11.06 -3.04
N LEU A 397 33.84 10.88 -3.32
CA LEU A 397 33.20 11.34 -4.57
C LEU A 397 32.06 12.32 -4.27
N HIS A 398 32.05 13.47 -4.96
CA HIS A 398 30.99 14.47 -4.85
C HIS A 398 29.68 13.92 -5.44
N PRO A 399 28.50 14.22 -4.84
CA PRO A 399 27.19 13.80 -5.37
C PRO A 399 27.00 14.04 -6.87
N ASP A 400 27.44 15.20 -7.35
CA ASP A 400 27.34 15.64 -8.74
C ASP A 400 28.16 14.81 -9.75
N ALA A 401 29.15 14.03 -9.29
CA ALA A 401 29.91 13.10 -10.15
C ALA A 401 29.08 11.88 -10.59
N ARG A 402 27.85 11.74 -10.08
CA ARG A 402 26.90 10.65 -10.38
C ARG A 402 25.93 10.96 -11.53
N ALA A 403 25.73 12.23 -11.87
CA ALA A 403 24.73 12.64 -12.85
C ALA A 403 25.14 12.44 -14.32
N SER A 404 26.37 11.98 -14.61
CA SER A 404 26.85 11.80 -15.98
C SER A 404 26.64 10.37 -16.49
N ASN A 405 25.85 10.24 -17.56
CA ASN A 405 25.80 9.04 -18.40
C ASN A 405 27.15 8.81 -19.09
N THR A 406 27.79 7.66 -18.89
CA THR A 406 28.93 7.22 -19.73
C THR A 406 28.40 6.42 -20.92
N GLU A 407 28.47 6.95 -22.13
CA GLU A 407 28.12 6.17 -23.33
C GLU A 407 29.16 5.06 -23.57
N THR A 408 28.71 3.81 -23.54
CA THR A 408 29.48 2.65 -24.00
C THR A 408 28.94 2.21 -25.35
N TRP A 409 29.71 1.42 -26.11
CA TRP A 409 29.25 0.80 -27.37
C TRP A 409 27.92 0.02 -27.20
N THR A 410 27.58 -0.39 -25.98
CA THR A 410 26.34 -1.08 -25.61
C THR A 410 25.21 -0.16 -25.07
N GLY A 411 25.36 1.16 -25.15
CA GLY A 411 24.41 2.16 -24.62
C GLY A 411 24.95 3.00 -23.46
N SER A 412 24.16 3.97 -22.99
CA SER A 412 24.50 4.83 -21.84
C SER A 412 24.53 4.03 -20.53
N ARG A 413 25.68 3.98 -19.86
CA ARG A 413 25.86 3.43 -18.52
C ARG A 413 26.23 4.55 -17.57
N GLN A 414 25.40 4.85 -16.58
CA GLN A 414 25.77 5.73 -15.48
C GLN A 414 26.83 5.07 -14.59
N THR A 415 27.74 5.87 -14.05
CA THR A 415 28.83 5.42 -13.17
C THR A 415 28.29 4.86 -11.85
N LEU A 416 28.96 3.81 -11.33
CA LEU A 416 28.78 3.14 -10.02
C LEU A 416 27.64 3.67 -9.14
N ALA A 417 26.40 3.25 -9.39
CA ALA A 417 25.28 3.53 -8.50
C ALA A 417 25.30 2.51 -7.35
N TRP A 418 25.75 2.95 -6.17
CA TRP A 418 25.64 2.22 -4.89
C TRP A 418 24.21 2.25 -4.32
N ASP A 419 23.29 2.94 -5.01
CA ASP A 419 21.88 3.12 -4.68
C ASP A 419 20.98 2.50 -5.76
N SER A 420 19.68 2.36 -5.47
CA SER A 420 18.64 1.99 -6.41
C SER A 420 18.47 3.03 -7.52
N LEU A 421 18.26 2.55 -8.75
CA LEU A 421 17.93 3.36 -9.91
C LEU A 421 16.49 3.87 -9.91
N ALA A 422 15.60 3.26 -9.12
CA ALA A 422 14.16 3.49 -9.18
C ALA A 422 13.63 4.36 -8.04
N HIS A 423 14.09 4.12 -6.81
CA HIS A 423 13.55 4.74 -5.61
C HIS A 423 14.66 5.12 -4.63
N SER A 424 14.59 6.34 -4.12
CA SER A 424 15.43 6.79 -3.01
C SER A 424 15.05 6.07 -1.71
N ALA A 425 15.91 6.14 -0.68
CA ALA A 425 15.66 5.43 0.58
C ALA A 425 14.38 5.90 1.29
N ASP A 426 14.01 7.18 1.17
CA ASP A 426 12.77 7.76 1.72
C ASP A 426 11.51 7.40 0.89
N GLU A 427 11.68 6.73 -0.25
CA GLU A 427 10.59 6.25 -1.11
C GLU A 427 10.41 4.72 -1.05
N ASP A 428 11.31 4.00 -0.37
CA ASP A 428 11.25 2.54 -0.25
C ASP A 428 10.38 2.12 0.95
N PRO A 429 9.25 1.40 0.71
CA PRO A 429 8.36 0.94 1.79
C PRO A 429 9.06 0.05 2.82
N LEU A 430 10.13 -0.65 2.45
CA LEU A 430 10.91 -1.44 3.39
C LEU A 430 11.51 -0.58 4.51
N ILE A 431 12.00 0.62 4.18
CA ILE A 431 12.60 1.53 5.15
C ILE A 431 11.55 1.99 6.16
N LEU A 432 10.35 2.31 5.70
CA LEU A 432 9.25 2.68 6.59
C LEU A 432 8.84 1.54 7.53
N SER A 433 8.65 0.33 7.01
CA SER A 433 8.31 -0.83 7.83
C SER A 433 9.42 -1.19 8.82
N ALA A 434 10.69 -1.11 8.41
CA ALA A 434 11.84 -1.36 9.27
C ALA A 434 11.96 -0.31 10.40
N VAL A 435 11.82 0.98 10.07
CA VAL A 435 11.85 2.08 11.06
C VAL A 435 10.70 1.93 12.06
N ARG A 436 9.49 1.59 11.61
CA ARG A 436 8.34 1.34 12.51
C ARG A 436 8.60 0.21 13.49
N ALA A 437 9.10 -0.94 12.99
CA ALA A 437 9.37 -2.09 13.82
C ALA A 437 10.51 -1.82 14.82
N LEU A 438 11.57 -1.15 14.38
CA LEU A 438 12.69 -0.74 15.22
C LEU A 438 12.25 0.26 16.29
N ALA A 439 11.52 1.30 15.91
CA ALA A 439 11.03 2.34 16.83
C ALA A 439 10.17 1.75 17.95
N LEU A 440 9.20 0.88 17.60
CA LEU A 440 8.39 0.18 18.59
C LEU A 440 9.24 -0.68 19.50
N TRP A 441 10.19 -1.45 18.95
CA TRP A 441 11.05 -2.29 19.79
C TRP A 441 11.94 -1.48 20.73
N LEU A 442 12.54 -0.38 20.26
CA LEU A 442 13.37 0.50 21.09
C LEU A 442 12.60 1.11 22.27
N ARG A 443 11.33 1.45 22.05
CA ARG A 443 10.45 2.01 23.07
C ARG A 443 10.09 0.97 24.14
N GLU A 444 9.66 -0.21 23.72
CA GLU A 444 9.17 -1.23 24.65
C GLU A 444 10.28 -2.03 25.36
N GLU A 445 11.47 -2.12 24.76
CA GLU A 445 12.56 -2.97 25.25
C GLU A 445 13.73 -2.13 25.82
N ASP A 446 14.05 -2.35 27.10
CA ASP A 446 15.20 -1.75 27.79
C ASP A 446 16.52 -2.46 27.46
N ASN A 447 16.91 -2.40 26.19
CA ASN A 447 18.22 -2.86 25.72
C ASN A 447 19.14 -1.66 25.45
N GLU A 448 19.94 -1.30 26.46
CA GLU A 448 20.87 -0.15 26.39
C GLU A 448 21.85 -0.25 25.21
N THR A 449 22.36 -1.44 24.90
CA THR A 449 23.30 -1.65 23.78
C THR A 449 22.64 -1.31 22.45
N LEU A 450 21.43 -1.85 22.21
CA LEU A 450 20.70 -1.59 20.97
C LEU A 450 20.28 -0.10 20.87
N ARG A 451 19.83 0.51 21.98
CA ARG A 451 19.52 1.95 22.00
C ARG A 451 20.75 2.79 21.66
N LYS A 452 21.91 2.44 22.21
CA LYS A 452 23.19 3.10 21.90
C LYS A 452 23.55 2.97 20.41
N GLU A 453 23.45 1.79 19.83
CA GLU A 453 23.66 1.57 18.38
C GLU A 453 22.68 2.44 17.56
N ALA A 454 21.41 2.44 17.92
CA ALA A 454 20.36 3.16 17.22
C ALA A 454 20.46 4.70 17.36
N THR A 455 21.18 5.25 18.36
CA THR A 455 21.43 6.70 18.42
C THR A 455 22.15 7.22 17.18
N GLY A 456 22.94 6.38 16.50
CA GLY A 456 23.58 6.69 15.22
C GLY A 456 22.64 6.90 14.03
N LEU A 457 21.33 6.67 14.21
CA LEU A 457 20.28 6.93 13.22
C LEU A 457 19.55 8.26 13.46
N THR A 458 19.91 9.04 14.48
CA THR A 458 19.17 10.25 14.88
C THR A 458 19.07 11.29 13.75
N ASP A 459 20.14 11.49 13.00
CA ASP A 459 20.18 12.36 11.81
C ASP A 459 19.23 11.86 10.72
N MET A 460 19.33 10.57 10.36
CA MET A 460 18.44 9.92 9.39
C MET A 460 16.97 10.05 9.79
N LEU A 461 16.64 9.77 11.05
CA LEU A 461 15.26 9.84 11.54
C LEU A 461 14.67 11.25 11.43
N LEU A 462 15.46 12.27 11.76
CA LEU A 462 15.05 13.68 11.65
C LEU A 462 14.89 14.13 10.20
N GLU A 463 15.76 13.68 9.29
CA GLU A 463 15.63 13.95 7.86
C GLU A 463 14.40 13.25 7.24
N LEU A 464 14.16 11.98 7.59
CA LEU A 464 12.94 11.24 7.21
C LEU A 464 11.67 11.92 7.71
N TYR A 465 11.71 12.46 8.93
CA TYR A 465 10.60 13.23 9.50
C TYR A 465 10.30 14.49 8.68
N GLN A 466 11.34 15.19 8.23
CA GLN A 466 11.20 16.41 7.42
C GLN A 466 10.75 16.14 5.98
N SER A 467 11.19 15.04 5.37
CA SER A 467 10.83 14.68 3.99
C SER A 467 9.42 14.09 3.88
N SER A 468 8.83 13.68 5.00
CA SER A 468 7.48 13.10 5.07
C SER A 468 6.40 14.10 4.64
N SER A 469 5.44 13.62 3.84
CA SER A 469 4.27 14.38 3.39
C SER A 469 3.09 13.44 3.14
N SER A 470 1.87 13.99 2.97
CA SER A 470 0.68 13.19 2.64
C SER A 470 0.79 12.44 1.31
N ASP A 471 1.63 12.94 0.40
CA ASP A 471 1.78 12.44 -0.96
C ASP A 471 2.95 11.44 -1.08
N LYS A 472 3.68 11.22 0.01
CA LYS A 472 4.81 10.30 0.13
C LYS A 472 4.63 9.33 1.30
N LEU A 473 5.59 8.43 1.49
CA LEU A 473 5.70 7.65 2.71
C LEU A 473 5.82 8.58 3.93
N ASP A 474 4.96 8.38 4.92
CA ASP A 474 4.93 9.19 6.15
C ASP A 474 5.67 8.48 7.29
N PHE A 475 6.86 9.00 7.62
CA PHE A 475 7.72 8.50 8.68
C PHE A 475 7.46 9.18 10.02
N ARG A 476 6.67 10.25 10.09
CA ARG A 476 6.59 11.13 11.27
C ARG A 476 6.27 10.38 12.55
N SER A 477 5.20 9.58 12.55
CA SER A 477 4.81 8.79 13.73
C SER A 477 5.89 7.78 14.14
N ALA A 478 6.48 7.06 13.17
CA ALA A 478 7.53 6.07 13.46
C ALA A 478 8.79 6.73 14.04
N THR A 479 9.18 7.88 13.50
CA THR A 479 10.30 8.67 14.00
C THR A 479 10.05 9.16 15.42
N LEU A 480 8.86 9.71 15.72
CA LEU A 480 8.55 10.20 17.06
C LEU A 480 8.63 9.09 18.12
N VAL A 481 8.06 7.92 17.83
CA VAL A 481 8.16 6.72 18.69
C VAL A 481 9.62 6.30 18.90
N GLY A 482 10.44 6.32 17.85
CA GLY A 482 11.85 5.97 17.96
C GLY A 482 12.64 6.98 18.80
N LEU A 483 12.42 8.27 18.56
CA LEU A 483 13.07 9.35 19.30
C LEU A 483 12.72 9.33 20.78
N GLU A 484 11.47 9.01 21.15
CA GLU A 484 11.05 8.84 22.55
C GLU A 484 11.97 7.87 23.32
N ALA A 485 12.38 6.77 22.68
CA ALA A 485 13.31 5.83 23.29
C ALA A 485 14.76 6.37 23.33
N LEU A 486 15.21 7.00 22.24
CA LEU A 486 16.60 7.44 22.09
C LEU A 486 16.96 8.63 22.99
N ILE A 487 16.04 9.58 23.21
CA ILE A 487 16.27 10.74 24.08
C ILE A 487 16.41 10.37 25.56
N THR A 488 16.03 9.17 25.97
CA THR A 488 16.29 8.71 27.35
C THR A 488 17.80 8.59 27.61
N MET A 489 18.58 8.32 26.57
CA MET A 489 20.04 8.24 26.60
C MET A 489 20.67 9.62 26.46
N GLN A 490 21.71 9.91 27.25
CA GLN A 490 22.44 11.18 27.14
C GLN A 490 23.02 11.40 25.73
N GLU A 491 23.68 10.38 25.17
CA GLU A 491 24.23 10.42 23.81
C GLU A 491 23.15 10.70 22.75
N GLY A 492 21.94 10.15 22.94
CA GLY A 492 20.80 10.39 22.07
C GLY A 492 20.29 11.83 22.13
N ARG A 493 20.21 12.44 23.33
CA ARG A 493 19.86 13.86 23.48
C ARG A 493 20.88 14.79 22.84
N GLU A 494 22.16 14.51 23.04
CA GLU A 494 23.25 15.31 22.44
C GLU A 494 23.19 15.26 20.91
N LEU A 495 22.96 14.07 20.32
CA LEU A 495 22.79 13.92 18.87
C LEU A 495 21.49 14.56 18.35
N PHE A 496 20.39 14.47 19.10
CA PHE A 496 19.13 15.13 18.76
C PHE A 496 19.32 16.65 18.67
N LEU A 497 19.94 17.26 19.68
CA LEU A 497 20.22 18.70 19.69
C LEU A 497 21.22 19.10 18.60
N ARG A 498 22.26 18.30 18.38
CA ARG A 498 23.27 18.55 17.35
C ARG A 498 22.70 18.54 15.93
N ASN A 499 21.66 17.76 15.68
CA ASN A 499 20.99 17.64 14.38
C ASN A 499 19.73 18.51 14.30
N ASP A 500 19.70 19.65 15.01
CA ASP A 500 18.59 20.61 15.02
C ASP A 500 17.23 20.03 15.45
N GLY A 501 17.19 18.87 16.13
CA GLY A 501 15.95 18.17 16.46
C GLY A 501 14.91 19.03 17.19
N TRP A 502 15.37 19.88 18.12
CA TRP A 502 14.51 20.85 18.79
C TRP A 502 13.79 21.77 17.80
N LYS A 503 14.55 22.37 16.88
CA LYS A 503 14.04 23.31 15.87
C LYS A 503 13.10 22.62 14.88
N ILE A 504 13.40 21.38 14.50
CA ILE A 504 12.56 20.59 13.58
C ILE A 504 11.19 20.33 14.20
N LEU A 505 11.17 19.77 15.40
CA LEU A 505 9.93 19.39 16.08
C LEU A 505 9.14 20.61 16.57
N SER A 506 9.79 21.65 17.09
CA SER A 506 9.11 22.90 17.47
C SER A 506 8.48 23.61 16.27
N LYS A 507 9.11 23.55 15.09
CA LYS A 507 8.50 24.07 13.85
C LYS A 507 7.24 23.30 13.46
N ASP A 508 7.23 21.96 13.53
CA ASP A 508 5.99 21.20 13.26
C ASP A 508 4.93 21.49 14.32
N LEU A 509 5.30 21.51 15.60
CA LEU A 509 4.41 21.83 16.71
C LEU A 509 3.75 23.21 16.55
N THR A 510 4.51 24.23 16.14
CA THR A 510 3.96 25.57 15.91
C THR A 510 3.04 25.61 14.70
N SER A 511 3.29 24.81 13.67
CA SER A 511 2.37 24.68 12.53
C SER A 511 1.04 24.02 12.92
N LEU A 512 1.06 23.12 13.90
CA LEU A 512 -0.13 22.48 14.47
C LEU A 512 -0.98 23.43 15.33
N LEU A 513 -0.37 24.51 15.84
CA LEU A 513 -1.02 25.53 16.66
C LEU A 513 -1.55 26.73 15.83
N ASP A 514 -1.27 26.78 14.53
CA ASP A 514 -1.61 27.92 13.67
C ASP A 514 -3.13 28.07 13.48
N PRO A 515 -3.74 29.20 13.90
CA PRO A 515 -5.18 29.45 13.80
C PRO A 515 -5.69 29.60 12.35
N SER A 516 -4.80 29.72 11.36
CA SER A 516 -5.16 29.73 9.94
C SER A 516 -5.40 28.33 9.35
N GLY A 517 -5.05 27.28 10.09
CA GLY A 517 -5.33 25.88 9.74
C GLY A 517 -6.80 25.51 9.89
N LYS A 518 -7.24 24.47 9.17
CA LYS A 518 -8.50 23.77 9.49
C LYS A 518 -8.37 23.23 10.93
N ASN A 519 -9.45 23.26 11.73
CA ASN A 519 -9.49 22.70 13.09
C ASN A 519 -8.62 21.44 13.20
N ALA A 520 -7.71 21.39 14.19
CA ALA A 520 -6.79 20.27 14.37
C ALA A 520 -7.56 18.95 14.36
N SER A 521 -7.17 18.05 13.44
CA SER A 521 -7.72 16.69 13.44
C SER A 521 -7.23 15.93 14.66
N ASP A 522 -7.94 14.88 15.09
CA ASP A 522 -7.46 14.04 16.20
C ASP A 522 -6.09 13.39 15.89
N ALA A 523 -5.77 13.17 14.61
CA ALA A 523 -4.47 12.68 14.16
C ALA A 523 -3.36 13.74 14.35
N ASP A 524 -3.64 15.00 14.01
CA ASP A 524 -2.72 16.12 14.23
C ASP A 524 -2.51 16.38 15.72
N ALA A 525 -3.58 16.31 16.53
CA ALA A 525 -3.49 16.43 17.98
C ALA A 525 -2.64 15.29 18.59
N SER A 526 -2.85 14.04 18.14
CA SER A 526 -2.04 12.90 18.58
C SER A 526 -0.55 13.09 18.24
N ARG A 527 -0.25 13.54 17.01
CA ARG A 527 1.14 13.88 16.60
C ARG A 527 1.74 14.98 17.47
N GLY A 528 0.95 16.01 17.77
CA GLY A 528 1.36 17.11 18.64
C GLY A 528 1.70 16.66 20.06
N ILE A 529 0.93 15.73 20.64
CA ILE A 529 1.21 15.14 21.96
C ILE A 529 2.55 14.40 21.95
N GLU A 530 2.80 13.58 20.92
CA GLU A 530 4.07 12.84 20.77
C GLU A 530 5.28 13.79 20.65
N ILE A 531 5.15 14.87 19.86
CA ILE A 531 6.18 15.91 19.75
C ILE A 531 6.47 16.54 21.11
N VAL A 532 5.43 16.94 21.84
CA VAL A 532 5.58 17.55 23.15
C VAL A 532 6.29 16.62 24.12
N ARG A 533 5.94 15.32 24.13
CA ARG A 533 6.58 14.33 25.00
C ARG A 533 8.10 14.28 24.81
N ILE A 534 8.56 14.32 23.55
CA ILE A 534 9.99 14.34 23.22
C ILE A 534 10.63 15.64 23.70
N LEU A 535 10.06 16.79 23.34
CA LEU A 535 10.62 18.10 23.69
C LEU A 535 10.65 18.34 25.20
N LEU A 536 9.62 17.88 25.92
CA LEU A 536 9.54 17.97 27.37
C LEU A 536 10.65 17.15 28.04
N SER A 537 10.86 15.90 27.61
CA SER A 537 11.94 15.05 28.14
C SER A 537 13.33 15.66 27.90
N VAL A 538 13.54 16.33 26.76
CA VAL A 538 14.79 17.06 26.49
C VAL A 538 14.92 18.29 27.39
N ALA A 539 13.85 19.06 27.55
CA ALA A 539 13.85 20.28 28.37
C ALA A 539 14.08 20.00 29.86
N GLU A 540 13.50 18.93 30.40
CA GLU A 540 13.67 18.52 31.80
C GLU A 540 15.07 17.99 32.09
N ALA A 541 15.73 17.37 31.11
CA ALA A 541 17.07 16.84 31.24
C ALA A 541 18.19 17.90 31.07
N GLU A 542 17.84 19.11 30.58
CA GLU A 542 18.81 20.16 30.30
C GLU A 542 19.24 20.90 31.58
N SER A 543 20.49 20.68 31.98
CA SER A 543 21.05 21.23 33.22
C SER A 543 21.52 22.69 33.11
N SER A 544 21.77 23.19 31.89
CA SER A 544 22.27 24.56 31.67
C SER A 544 21.19 25.64 31.70
N GLY A 545 19.93 25.25 31.94
CA GLY A 545 18.76 26.11 31.86
C GLY A 545 18.27 26.28 30.42
N THR A 546 17.12 26.94 30.25
CA THR A 546 16.47 27.05 28.94
C THR A 546 17.29 27.90 27.94
N PRO A 547 17.71 27.34 26.78
CA PRO A 547 18.29 28.10 25.69
C PRO A 547 17.33 29.17 25.14
N GLU A 548 17.86 30.32 24.72
CA GLU A 548 17.02 31.43 24.26
C GLU A 548 16.20 31.10 23.00
N GLU A 549 16.76 30.31 22.09
CA GLU A 549 16.08 29.82 20.88
C GLU A 549 14.84 28.98 21.18
N TRP A 550 14.74 28.38 22.37
CA TRP A 550 13.56 27.58 22.75
C TRP A 550 12.38 28.47 23.16
N MET A 551 12.64 29.74 23.48
CA MET A 551 11.60 30.71 23.84
C MET A 551 10.75 31.18 22.66
N ASP A 552 11.18 30.90 21.42
CA ASP A 552 10.36 31.11 20.23
C ASP A 552 9.05 30.30 20.31
N LEU A 553 9.09 29.11 20.93
CA LEU A 553 7.91 28.30 21.19
C LEU A 553 6.92 28.99 22.14
N ILE A 554 7.41 29.68 23.18
CA ILE A 554 6.56 30.46 24.10
C ILE A 554 5.85 31.59 23.34
N THR A 555 6.55 32.23 22.40
CA THR A 555 5.98 33.29 21.58
C THR A 555 4.92 32.76 20.61
N ALA A 556 5.15 31.59 20.01
CA ALA A 556 4.18 30.93 19.16
C ALA A 556 2.94 30.47 19.95
N ALA A 557 3.13 29.85 21.12
CA ALA A 557 2.05 29.46 22.02
C ALA A 557 1.26 30.67 22.54
N ALA A 558 1.90 31.82 22.74
CA ALA A 558 1.22 33.07 23.12
C ALA A 558 0.34 33.65 22.00
N ALA A 559 0.65 33.36 20.74
CA ALA A 559 -0.11 33.80 19.57
C ALA A 559 -1.30 32.88 19.23
N TRP A 560 -1.43 31.76 19.93
CA TRP A 560 -2.46 30.76 19.70
C TRP A 560 -3.84 31.22 20.21
N ASP A 561 -4.87 31.04 19.38
CA ASP A 561 -6.27 31.30 19.75
C ASP A 561 -6.95 30.02 20.24
N ALA A 562 -7.02 29.86 21.56
CA ALA A 562 -7.65 28.72 22.21
C ALA A 562 -9.19 28.81 22.27
N SER A 563 -9.82 29.81 21.64
CA SER A 563 -11.25 30.12 21.82
C SER A 563 -12.25 29.29 21.01
N ALA A 564 -11.84 28.13 20.48
CA ALA A 564 -12.74 27.24 19.76
C ALA A 564 -13.58 26.37 20.71
N GLN A 565 -14.73 25.92 20.19
CA GLN A 565 -15.74 25.04 20.80
C GLN A 565 -15.16 23.88 21.64
N ALA A 566 -15.98 23.24 22.48
CA ALA A 566 -15.58 22.09 23.31
C ALA A 566 -14.72 21.09 22.50
N PRO A 567 -13.40 21.05 22.75
CA PRO A 567 -12.49 20.26 21.93
C PRO A 567 -12.75 18.76 22.13
N SER A 568 -12.34 17.93 21.16
CA SER A 568 -12.26 16.48 21.38
C SER A 568 -11.32 16.19 22.55
N SER A 569 -11.43 15.00 23.17
CA SER A 569 -10.56 14.64 24.31
C SER A 569 -9.07 14.71 23.93
N THR A 570 -8.72 14.28 22.72
CA THR A 570 -7.34 14.28 22.22
C THR A 570 -6.82 15.69 21.93
N VAL A 571 -7.67 16.57 21.37
CA VAL A 571 -7.31 17.97 21.17
C VAL A 571 -7.13 18.70 22.52
N ALA A 572 -7.97 18.39 23.51
CA ALA A 572 -7.81 18.93 24.86
C ALA A 572 -6.49 18.47 25.50
N GLU A 573 -6.16 17.20 25.39
CA GLU A 573 -4.88 16.64 25.87
C GLU A 573 -3.68 17.33 25.19
N PHE A 574 -3.71 17.48 23.87
CA PHE A 574 -2.68 18.20 23.12
C PHE A 574 -2.45 19.62 23.65
N HIS A 575 -3.54 20.37 23.86
CA HIS A 575 -3.47 21.71 24.41
C HIS A 575 -2.84 21.75 25.81
N VAL A 576 -3.21 20.80 26.68
CA VAL A 576 -2.61 20.67 28.02
C VAL A 576 -1.12 20.37 27.91
N SER A 577 -0.73 19.43 27.04
CA SER A 577 0.68 19.08 26.83
C SER A 577 1.52 20.28 26.39
N VAL A 578 1.05 21.07 25.42
CA VAL A 578 1.77 22.29 24.97
C VAL A 578 2.00 23.26 26.13
N LEU A 579 1.01 23.43 27.00
CA LEU A 579 1.14 24.29 28.18
C LEU A 579 2.09 23.71 29.24
N GLN A 580 2.14 22.39 29.40
CA GLN A 580 3.14 21.72 30.26
C GLN A 580 4.56 22.00 29.76
N LEU A 581 4.80 21.88 28.45
CA LEU A 581 6.08 22.22 27.85
C LEU A 581 6.45 23.69 28.06
N CYS A 582 5.48 24.60 27.90
CA CYS A 582 5.69 26.01 28.19
C CYS A 582 6.10 26.24 29.66
N CYS A 583 5.45 25.57 30.60
CA CYS A 583 5.79 25.65 32.03
C CYS A 583 7.21 25.16 32.29
N ALA A 584 7.59 23.99 31.76
CA ALA A 584 8.93 23.43 31.94
C ALA A 584 10.02 24.40 31.43
N LEU A 585 9.82 24.99 30.24
CA LEU A 585 10.73 25.98 29.67
C LEU A 585 10.84 27.24 30.52
N LEU A 586 9.71 27.74 31.04
CA LEU A 586 9.69 28.95 31.84
C LEU A 586 10.30 28.76 33.23
N VAL A 587 10.04 27.63 33.88
CA VAL A 587 10.65 27.28 35.17
C VAL A 587 12.17 27.22 35.05
N SER A 588 12.69 26.62 33.98
CA SER A 588 14.15 26.52 33.74
C SER A 588 14.77 27.79 33.12
N ALA A 589 13.96 28.77 32.70
CA ALA A 589 14.46 30.01 32.10
C ALA A 589 15.04 30.99 33.14
N SER A 590 16.13 31.68 32.79
CA SER A 590 16.72 32.70 33.64
C SER A 590 15.78 33.90 33.86
N ARG A 591 15.90 34.59 34.99
CA ARG A 591 15.07 35.77 35.31
C ARG A 591 15.14 36.87 34.23
N GLY A 592 16.31 37.08 33.63
CA GLY A 592 16.48 38.02 32.52
C GLY A 592 15.67 37.63 31.28
N MET A 593 15.60 36.33 30.97
CA MET A 593 14.82 35.80 29.87
C MET A 593 13.32 35.93 30.13
N ARG A 594 12.85 35.52 31.33
CA ARG A 594 11.44 35.68 31.69
C ARG A 594 10.98 37.15 31.58
N ASN A 595 11.81 38.10 32.02
CA ASN A 595 11.51 39.53 31.89
C ASN A 595 11.38 39.99 30.43
N ARG A 596 12.19 39.46 29.50
CA ARG A 596 12.09 39.77 28.07
C ARG A 596 10.80 39.23 27.45
N TYR A 597 10.38 38.04 27.85
CA TYR A 597 9.17 37.37 27.35
C TYR A 597 7.91 37.63 28.19
N ARG A 598 7.91 38.64 29.07
CA ARG A 598 6.80 38.93 30.01
C ARG A 598 5.43 39.03 29.32
N GLN A 599 5.39 39.63 28.12
CA GLN A 599 4.14 39.76 27.35
C GLN A 599 3.63 38.39 26.88
N SER A 600 4.49 37.55 26.31
CA SER A 600 4.16 36.19 25.88
C SER A 600 3.72 35.33 27.06
N ILE A 601 4.41 35.41 28.21
CA ILE A 601 4.05 34.69 29.45
C ILE A 601 2.65 35.09 29.94
N GLY A 602 2.34 36.39 29.92
CA GLY A 602 1.01 36.89 30.28
C GLY A 602 -0.09 36.37 29.35
N ALA A 603 0.18 36.30 28.04
CA ALA A 603 -0.75 35.73 27.06
C ALA A 603 -0.98 34.23 27.27
N VAL A 604 0.08 33.45 27.49
CA VAL A 604 -0.01 32.02 27.83
C VAL A 604 -0.82 31.80 29.11
N ASN A 605 -0.64 32.61 30.15
CA ASN A 605 -1.47 32.50 31.36
C ASN A 605 -2.95 32.83 31.09
N GLY A 606 -3.22 33.76 30.17
CA GLY A 606 -4.57 34.03 29.67
C GLY A 606 -5.21 32.79 29.04
N ILE A 607 -4.44 32.05 28.22
CA ILE A 607 -4.88 30.81 27.57
C ILE A 607 -5.16 29.71 28.61
N VAL A 608 -4.27 29.53 29.60
CA VAL A 608 -4.49 28.60 30.74
C VAL A 608 -5.81 28.89 31.45
N GLY A 609 -6.09 30.17 31.72
CA GLY A 609 -7.33 30.60 32.35
C GLY A 609 -8.61 30.37 31.51
N GLN A 610 -8.48 30.33 30.18
CA GLN A 610 -9.58 30.01 29.26
C GLN A 610 -9.82 28.49 29.19
N LEU A 611 -8.77 27.70 29.00
CA LEU A 611 -8.85 26.24 28.87
C LEU A 611 -9.27 25.55 30.16
N SER A 612 -8.82 26.05 31.32
CA SER A 612 -9.26 25.55 32.63
C SER A 612 -10.79 25.63 32.83
N LYS A 613 -11.46 26.55 32.12
CA LYS A 613 -12.93 26.67 32.14
C LYS A 613 -13.63 25.76 31.13
N SER A 614 -12.97 25.37 30.05
CA SER A 614 -13.55 24.55 28.97
C SER A 614 -13.38 23.05 29.20
N ILE A 615 -12.37 22.61 29.96
CA ILE A 615 -12.16 21.20 30.31
C ILE A 615 -13.18 20.78 31.39
N THR A 616 -14.32 20.26 30.95
CA THR A 616 -15.36 19.69 31.83
C THR A 616 -15.50 18.19 31.59
N GLY A 617 -14.93 17.36 32.47
CA GLY A 617 -15.27 15.93 32.52
C GLY A 617 -14.11 14.94 32.66
N ASN A 618 -12.88 15.30 32.26
CA ASN A 618 -11.70 14.44 32.44
C ASN A 618 -10.94 14.84 33.71
N VAL A 619 -10.85 13.92 34.69
CA VAL A 619 -10.23 14.17 36.00
C VAL A 619 -8.72 14.39 35.87
N PHE A 620 -8.03 13.58 35.05
CA PHE A 620 -6.59 13.67 34.85
C PHE A 620 -6.17 15.00 34.21
N LEU A 621 -6.83 15.38 33.11
CA LEU A 621 -6.56 16.66 32.45
C LEU A 621 -6.86 17.87 33.36
N LYS A 622 -7.78 17.72 34.32
CA LYS A 622 -8.09 18.78 35.28
C LYS A 622 -7.01 18.93 36.35
N GLU A 623 -6.41 17.82 36.81
CA GLU A 623 -5.27 17.84 37.73
C GLU A 623 -4.07 18.50 37.06
N ASP A 624 -3.68 18.03 35.88
CA ASP A 624 -2.58 18.62 35.09
C ASP A 624 -2.79 20.12 34.86
N MET A 625 -4.01 20.54 34.52
CA MET A 625 -4.33 21.95 34.30
C MET A 625 -4.23 22.81 35.57
N ASN A 626 -4.53 22.24 36.75
CA ASN A 626 -4.34 22.96 38.01
C ASN A 626 -2.86 23.16 38.32
N ASP A 627 -2.03 22.15 38.04
CA ASP A 627 -0.58 22.22 38.25
C ASP A 627 0.08 23.23 37.30
N ILE A 628 -0.34 23.23 36.03
CA ILE A 628 0.05 24.25 35.03
C ILE A 628 -0.31 25.64 35.53
N LYS A 629 -1.55 25.84 35.99
CA LYS A 629 -2.01 27.13 36.50
C LYS A 629 -1.20 27.59 37.71
N SER A 630 -0.97 26.71 38.69
CA SER A 630 -0.14 27.05 39.85
C SER A 630 1.28 27.41 39.44
N THR A 631 1.85 26.70 38.47
CA THR A 631 3.21 26.96 37.99
C THR A 631 3.30 28.30 37.27
N MET A 632 2.33 28.61 36.41
CA MET A 632 2.28 29.89 35.69
C MET A 632 2.06 31.08 36.62
N ASP A 633 1.20 30.95 37.63
CA ASP A 633 0.98 31.99 38.64
C ASP A 633 2.28 32.26 39.43
N ASN A 634 3.00 31.21 39.84
CA ASN A 634 4.31 31.34 40.50
C ASN A 634 5.35 32.04 39.60
N VAL A 635 5.44 31.66 38.32
CA VAL A 635 6.36 32.29 37.35
C VAL A 635 6.05 33.78 37.17
N LEU A 636 4.78 34.16 37.20
CA LEU A 636 4.34 35.56 37.11
C LEU A 636 4.62 36.35 38.39
N GLU A 637 4.54 35.73 39.57
CA GLU A 637 4.88 36.39 40.84
C GLU A 637 6.38 36.69 40.97
N GLU A 638 7.24 35.88 40.34
CA GLU A 638 8.70 36.07 40.35
C GLU A 638 9.21 37.15 39.37
N LEU A 639 8.34 37.61 38.46
CA LEU A 639 8.60 38.61 37.41
C LEU A 639 8.42 40.05 37.91
#